data_AF-A0A9E2NTK0-F1
#
_entry.id   AF-A0A9E2NTK0-F1
#
_cell.length_a   1.000
_cell.length_b   1.000
_cell.length_c   1.000
_cell.angle_alpha   90.00
_cell.angle_beta   90.00
_cell.angle_gamma   90.00
#
_symmetry.space_group_name_H-M   'P 1'
#
loop_
_entity.id
_entity.type
_entity.pdbx_description
1 polymer ?
#
loop_
_entity_poly.entity_id
_entity_poly.type
_entity_poly.pdbx_seq_one_letter_code
_entity_poly.pdbx_strand_id
1 'polypeptide(L)'
;MKFNKKIALISVATLIGVSPVMPTMMHNENIVHAATYKTRTLGFKHNSYVYNKRGKRIKYRGKSYFKKNAKLKAAIVTSGKKTNYFTYVYSKNSTQKLYLKVYTIKGKKYFNIGRGSYININNIGLVDNVTIYTDLNVRVKLTKNIRTVDGNGNKNNEVLKKGTVVTADGLGQIPGGEWIDSGVAQIYYRLVGKKNTYISSEHTKLLSPVQNGNTFENLFKPKADLKDGKVIFYTIDGTSMFPGYTSGKHGTFELGNAMYLWVPKDNKAELFYNIVLPKYSQKLELLDKDGKETSAEVKGDLFIKADDLSIYKDSGQKPINTAEQAEAGKSVATTSQKAALTELLNDENSVKAGFKYINAAKGLRDSYDQAIAQAKELLVKNEATGSQITFAIGQINRTSKALNGRKIKVAYPNYLTKYDRNKILQAAIKATGNNDIQWANHNRELWEMTESKDSDVSYKKLNIADYIEADTPKIKNKKGYSSSATDAEIKKNSVLAKYAKMLDYNMRKSSLVAKKTMPIYQNVGKVGTGANFNVNKLNLKKTKKSIKKGNNIGYYATLVVEAKGQYYFMIQEKDTYFVKANDVTLDNFSQTAEYKKYQKMITDLMGPNQLVDFGISVKSKRDTAVYKTNDYFEIMNSKQYALKKGKYTYFVDPYVVKYNGEYYFTGGREFNSDYDPEGAVLCKDVAKVVKGQIVSKIII
;
A
#
# COMPACT_ATOMS: atom_id res chain seq x y z
N MET A 1 -3.12 38.60 6.87
CA MET A 1 -2.81 38.61 5.42
C MET A 1 -3.10 37.24 4.84
N LYS A 2 -4.10 37.15 3.95
CA LYS A 2 -4.51 35.92 3.27
C LYS A 2 -3.74 35.82 1.94
N PHE A 3 -2.97 34.75 1.73
CA PHE A 3 -2.44 34.42 0.41
C PHE A 3 -3.13 33.16 -0.13
N ASN A 4 -4.06 33.37 -1.07
CA ASN A 4 -4.62 32.34 -1.93
C ASN A 4 -3.63 32.08 -3.08
N LYS A 5 -3.09 30.87 -3.22
CA LYS A 5 -2.51 30.41 -4.48
C LYS A 5 -3.44 29.38 -5.12
N LYS A 6 -4.14 29.84 -6.16
CA LYS A 6 -4.87 29.00 -7.11
C LYS A 6 -3.86 28.13 -7.86
N ILE A 7 -4.10 26.82 -7.90
CA ILE A 7 -3.42 25.90 -8.80
C ILE A 7 -3.97 26.18 -10.20
N ALA A 8 -3.13 26.76 -11.07
CA ALA A 8 -3.45 26.91 -12.48
C ALA A 8 -3.24 25.55 -13.17
N LEU A 9 -4.35 24.90 -13.57
CA LEU A 9 -4.32 23.93 -14.65
C LEU A 9 -4.12 24.74 -15.94
N ILE A 10 -2.91 24.69 -16.51
CA ILE A 10 -2.70 25.18 -17.87
C ILE A 10 -3.13 24.05 -18.81
N SER A 11 -4.35 24.16 -19.31
CA SER A 11 -4.77 23.49 -20.54
C SER A 11 -3.92 24.03 -21.68
N VAL A 12 -3.01 23.23 -22.22
CA VAL A 12 -2.48 23.46 -23.57
C VAL A 12 -3.52 22.96 -24.55
N ALA A 13 -4.49 23.82 -24.85
CA ALA A 13 -5.48 23.62 -25.91
C ALA A 13 -5.89 24.98 -26.47
N THR A 14 -5.02 25.60 -27.26
CA THR A 14 -5.41 26.69 -28.17
C THR A 14 -4.45 26.73 -29.36
N LEU A 15 -4.81 26.03 -30.43
CA LEU A 15 -4.64 26.56 -31.77
C LEU A 15 -5.98 26.37 -32.49
N ILE A 16 -6.59 27.50 -32.82
CA ILE A 16 -7.82 27.61 -33.59
C ILE A 16 -7.47 27.30 -35.05
N GLY A 17 -7.98 26.18 -35.56
CA GLY A 17 -7.97 25.84 -36.97
C GLY A 17 -9.37 25.41 -37.36
N VAL A 18 -10.02 26.20 -38.20
CA VAL A 18 -11.39 26.00 -38.68
C VAL A 18 -11.51 24.63 -39.33
N SER A 19 -12.40 23.77 -38.82
CA SER A 19 -12.65 22.44 -39.40
C SER A 19 -13.46 22.55 -40.68
N PRO A 20 -12.99 22.04 -41.84
CA PRO A 20 -13.91 21.39 -42.74
C PRO A 20 -14.36 20.09 -42.05
N VAL A 21 -15.66 19.96 -41.83
CA VAL A 21 -16.26 18.70 -41.40
C VAL A 21 -16.05 17.68 -42.51
N MET A 22 -14.96 16.90 -42.43
CA MET A 22 -14.88 15.62 -43.12
C MET A 22 -15.30 14.52 -42.14
N PRO A 23 -16.18 13.59 -42.56
CA PRO A 23 -16.69 12.54 -41.70
C PRO A 23 -15.55 11.57 -41.39
N THR A 24 -15.18 11.47 -40.12
CA THR A 24 -14.41 10.31 -39.66
C THR A 24 -15.28 9.07 -39.90
N MET A 25 -14.91 8.27 -40.89
CA MET A 25 -15.29 6.86 -40.94
C MET A 25 -14.59 6.17 -39.78
N MET A 26 -15.12 6.37 -38.57
CA MET A 26 -15.05 5.34 -37.56
C MET A 26 -15.75 4.14 -38.18
N HIS A 27 -15.02 3.06 -38.43
CA HIS A 27 -15.63 1.74 -38.48
C HIS A 27 -16.05 1.35 -37.04
N ASN A 28 -16.91 2.19 -36.46
CA ASN A 28 -17.84 1.78 -35.45
C ASN A 28 -18.85 0.98 -36.26
N GLU A 29 -18.74 -0.34 -36.26
CA GLU A 29 -19.92 -1.17 -36.42
C GLU A 29 -20.83 -0.95 -35.19
N ASN A 30 -21.30 0.28 -34.99
CA ASN A 30 -22.62 0.50 -34.46
C ASN A 30 -23.56 0.05 -35.57
N ILE A 31 -23.69 -1.27 -35.77
CA ILE A 31 -24.86 -1.79 -36.43
C ILE A 31 -26.01 -1.31 -35.55
N VAL A 32 -26.71 -0.27 -36.01
CA VAL A 32 -27.93 0.23 -35.36
C VAL A 32 -28.94 -0.90 -35.46
N HIS A 33 -28.89 -1.82 -34.51
CA HIS A 33 -29.90 -2.82 -34.34
C HIS A 33 -31.13 -2.08 -33.85
N ALA A 34 -32.11 -1.91 -34.73
CA ALA A 34 -33.48 -1.60 -34.35
C ALA A 34 -33.89 -2.50 -33.17
N ALA A 35 -34.83 -2.05 -32.33
CA ALA A 35 -35.31 -2.86 -31.22
C ALA A 35 -35.80 -4.21 -31.76
N THR A 36 -35.05 -5.26 -31.49
CA THR A 36 -35.22 -6.57 -32.10
C THR A 36 -35.81 -7.52 -31.07
N TYR A 37 -36.83 -8.27 -31.50
CA TYR A 37 -37.39 -9.36 -30.72
C TYR A 37 -36.61 -10.62 -31.09
N LYS A 38 -35.68 -11.05 -30.24
CA LYS A 38 -35.04 -12.36 -30.36
C LYS A 38 -35.50 -13.26 -29.23
N THR A 39 -35.82 -14.51 -29.57
CA THR A 39 -36.12 -15.55 -28.58
C THR A 39 -34.87 -15.85 -27.79
N ARG A 40 -34.94 -15.68 -26.47
CA ARG A 40 -33.85 -15.93 -25.53
C ARG A 40 -34.36 -16.67 -24.31
N THR A 41 -33.45 -17.29 -23.57
CA THR A 41 -33.77 -18.10 -22.39
C THR A 41 -33.62 -17.28 -21.12
N LEU A 42 -34.72 -17.05 -20.41
CA LEU A 42 -34.73 -16.38 -19.11
C LEU A 42 -34.59 -17.42 -17.98
N GLY A 43 -33.63 -17.21 -17.08
CA GLY A 43 -33.46 -18.00 -15.87
C GLY A 43 -33.97 -17.27 -14.63
N PHE A 44 -34.86 -17.91 -13.85
CA PHE A 44 -35.49 -17.29 -12.69
C PHE A 44 -34.72 -17.55 -11.39
N LYS A 45 -34.38 -16.49 -10.64
CA LYS A 45 -33.76 -16.60 -9.30
C LYS A 45 -34.79 -16.63 -8.16
N HIS A 46 -36.02 -16.22 -8.44
CA HIS A 46 -37.17 -16.24 -7.52
C HIS A 46 -38.45 -16.66 -8.23
N ASN A 47 -39.47 -17.06 -7.46
CA ASN A 47 -40.81 -17.28 -8.01
C ASN A 47 -41.34 -15.98 -8.63
N SER A 48 -41.86 -16.07 -9.86
CA SER A 48 -42.07 -14.92 -10.71
C SER A 48 -43.45 -14.90 -11.33
N TYR A 49 -44.31 -14.01 -10.86
CA TYR A 49 -45.59 -13.71 -11.52
C TYR A 49 -45.38 -12.93 -12.81
N VAL A 50 -46.36 -13.07 -13.72
CA VAL A 50 -46.42 -12.29 -14.96
C VAL A 50 -47.43 -11.16 -14.82
N TYR A 51 -47.11 -9.99 -15.37
CA TYR A 51 -47.88 -8.77 -15.26
C TYR A 51 -48.22 -8.20 -16.64
N ASN A 52 -49.29 -7.44 -16.75
CA ASN A 52 -49.56 -6.61 -17.93
C ASN A 52 -48.95 -5.21 -17.78
N LYS A 53 -49.08 -4.36 -18.82
CA LYS A 53 -48.59 -2.96 -18.82
C LYS A 53 -49.16 -2.08 -17.70
N ARG A 54 -50.31 -2.45 -17.12
CA ARG A 54 -50.95 -1.75 -15.99
C ARG A 54 -50.51 -2.27 -14.62
N GLY A 55 -49.64 -3.29 -14.58
CA GLY A 55 -49.15 -3.93 -13.35
C GLY A 55 -50.14 -4.91 -12.72
N LYS A 56 -51.17 -5.37 -13.43
CA LYS A 56 -52.08 -6.45 -12.98
C LYS A 56 -51.47 -7.80 -13.34
N ARG A 57 -51.58 -8.79 -12.43
CA ARG A 57 -51.13 -10.16 -12.68
C ARG A 57 -51.97 -10.82 -13.78
N ILE A 58 -51.31 -11.57 -14.67
CA ILE A 58 -51.93 -12.27 -15.79
C ILE A 58 -51.34 -13.68 -15.94
N LYS A 59 -52.02 -14.56 -16.68
CA LYS A 59 -51.45 -15.85 -17.11
C LYS A 59 -50.64 -15.65 -18.39
N TYR A 60 -49.51 -16.34 -18.51
CA TYR A 60 -48.71 -16.39 -19.72
C TYR A 60 -48.50 -17.85 -20.12
N ARG A 61 -48.97 -18.24 -21.32
CA ARG A 61 -48.96 -19.63 -21.80
C ARG A 61 -49.55 -20.60 -20.75
N GLY A 62 -50.71 -20.26 -20.21
CA GLY A 62 -51.41 -21.04 -19.18
C GLY A 62 -50.84 -20.93 -17.75
N LYS A 63 -49.65 -20.35 -17.56
CA LYS A 63 -48.99 -20.27 -16.24
C LYS A 63 -49.20 -18.92 -15.56
N SER A 64 -49.62 -18.93 -14.29
CA SER A 64 -49.75 -17.71 -13.46
C SER A 64 -48.41 -17.20 -12.92
N TYR A 65 -47.42 -18.09 -12.78
CA TYR A 65 -46.08 -17.76 -12.34
C TYR A 65 -45.06 -18.82 -12.80
N PHE A 66 -43.79 -18.45 -12.76
CA PHE A 66 -42.64 -19.34 -12.97
C PHE A 66 -41.93 -19.60 -11.64
N LYS A 67 -41.57 -20.85 -11.36
CA LYS A 67 -40.83 -21.23 -10.15
C LYS A 67 -39.38 -20.74 -10.22
N LYS A 68 -38.75 -20.53 -9.06
CA LYS A 68 -37.29 -20.38 -8.95
C LYS A 68 -36.58 -21.51 -9.70
N ASN A 69 -35.47 -21.20 -10.37
CA ASN A 69 -34.67 -22.06 -11.24
C ASN A 69 -35.35 -22.53 -12.54
N ALA A 70 -36.60 -22.16 -12.79
CA ALA A 70 -37.22 -22.43 -14.08
C ALA A 70 -36.50 -21.67 -15.21
N LYS A 71 -36.64 -22.19 -16.43
CA LYS A 71 -36.20 -21.51 -17.65
C LYS A 71 -37.42 -21.18 -18.52
N LEU A 72 -37.41 -20.02 -19.16
CA LEU A 72 -38.44 -19.59 -20.10
C LEU A 72 -37.80 -19.10 -21.40
N LYS A 73 -38.11 -19.76 -22.52
CA LYS A 73 -37.83 -19.20 -23.84
C LYS A 73 -38.90 -18.17 -24.19
N ALA A 74 -38.51 -16.91 -24.30
CA ALA A 74 -39.40 -15.80 -24.66
C ALA A 74 -38.71 -14.80 -25.59
N ALA A 75 -39.50 -14.17 -26.45
CA ALA A 75 -39.03 -13.05 -27.25
C ALA A 75 -38.81 -11.85 -26.33
N ILE A 76 -37.55 -11.49 -26.09
CA ILE A 76 -37.19 -10.32 -25.29
C ILE A 76 -36.69 -9.20 -26.18
N VAL A 77 -37.04 -7.98 -25.78
CA VAL A 77 -36.70 -6.76 -26.52
C VAL A 77 -35.28 -6.34 -26.17
N THR A 78 -34.39 -6.43 -27.14
CA THR A 78 -33.02 -5.91 -27.04
C THR A 78 -32.93 -4.54 -27.72
N SER A 79 -31.95 -3.74 -27.34
CA SER A 79 -31.74 -2.38 -27.86
C SER A 79 -30.32 -2.25 -28.40
N GLY A 80 -30.15 -1.66 -29.59
CA GLY A 80 -28.83 -1.21 -30.06
C GLY A 80 -28.29 0.00 -29.28
N LYS A 81 -29.14 0.71 -28.54
CA LYS A 81 -28.77 1.83 -27.66
C LYS A 81 -28.59 1.38 -26.21
N LYS A 82 -27.68 2.05 -25.49
CA LYS A 82 -27.42 1.86 -24.05
C LYS A 82 -28.70 2.10 -23.23
N THR A 83 -29.17 1.07 -22.54
CA THR A 83 -30.42 1.09 -21.70
C THR A 83 -30.14 0.87 -20.22
N ASN A 84 -28.88 1.02 -19.82
CA ASN A 84 -28.33 0.79 -18.47
C ASN A 84 -28.39 -0.64 -17.95
N TYR A 85 -29.18 -1.54 -18.55
CA TYR A 85 -29.23 -2.97 -18.24
C TYR A 85 -28.69 -3.77 -19.41
N PHE A 86 -27.82 -4.72 -19.15
CA PHE A 86 -27.17 -5.51 -20.20
C PHE A 86 -26.82 -6.91 -19.71
N THR A 87 -26.55 -7.79 -20.66
CA THR A 87 -25.90 -9.08 -20.43
C THR A 87 -24.73 -9.21 -21.41
N TYR A 88 -23.82 -10.14 -21.16
CA TYR A 88 -22.69 -10.38 -22.06
C TYR A 88 -23.05 -11.47 -23.07
N VAL A 89 -22.64 -11.24 -24.32
CA VAL A 89 -22.64 -12.26 -25.37
C VAL A 89 -21.19 -12.61 -25.63
N TYR A 90 -20.87 -13.89 -25.41
CA TYR A 90 -19.53 -14.42 -25.60
C TYR A 90 -19.43 -15.05 -27.00
N SER A 91 -18.41 -14.67 -27.73
CA SER A 91 -17.98 -15.29 -29.00
C SER A 91 -16.53 -15.75 -28.86
N LYS A 92 -16.04 -16.61 -29.78
CA LYS A 92 -14.67 -17.14 -29.73
C LYS A 92 -13.60 -16.04 -29.52
N ASN A 93 -13.81 -14.86 -30.11
CA ASN A 93 -12.80 -13.79 -30.15
C ASN A 93 -13.26 -12.45 -29.54
N SER A 94 -14.49 -12.36 -29.00
CA SER A 94 -14.96 -11.10 -28.42
C SER A 94 -16.09 -11.29 -27.40
N THR A 95 -16.12 -10.40 -26.40
CA THR A 95 -17.22 -10.29 -25.44
C THR A 95 -17.95 -8.97 -25.68
N GLN A 96 -19.22 -9.03 -26.07
CA GLN A 96 -20.01 -7.83 -26.38
C GLN A 96 -21.16 -7.64 -25.37
N LYS A 97 -21.52 -6.38 -25.10
CA LYS A 97 -22.68 -6.04 -24.27
C LYS A 97 -23.94 -6.08 -25.12
N LEU A 98 -24.90 -6.92 -24.73
CA LEU A 98 -26.25 -6.89 -25.24
C LEU A 98 -27.14 -6.08 -24.31
N TYR A 99 -27.55 -4.89 -24.76
CA TYR A 99 -28.43 -4.02 -23.98
C TYR A 99 -29.89 -4.51 -23.98
N LEU A 100 -30.48 -4.57 -22.79
CA LEU A 100 -31.80 -5.12 -22.53
C LEU A 100 -32.80 -4.00 -22.27
N LYS A 101 -33.89 -3.93 -23.04
CA LYS A 101 -34.90 -2.90 -22.83
C LYS A 101 -35.74 -3.20 -21.58
N VAL A 102 -35.66 -2.30 -20.60
CA VAL A 102 -36.37 -2.40 -19.32
C VAL A 102 -37.49 -1.37 -19.24
N TYR A 103 -38.66 -1.81 -18.79
CA TYR A 103 -39.85 -0.98 -18.62
C TYR A 103 -40.07 -0.67 -17.14
N THR A 104 -40.58 0.53 -16.85
CA THR A 104 -40.97 0.91 -15.49
C THR A 104 -42.49 0.81 -15.38
N ILE A 105 -43.00 -0.03 -14.50
CA ILE A 105 -44.44 -0.18 -14.21
C ILE A 105 -44.61 0.01 -12.71
N LYS A 106 -45.34 1.04 -12.29
CA LYS A 106 -45.56 1.38 -10.87
C LYS A 106 -44.25 1.40 -10.04
N GLY A 107 -43.21 2.06 -10.58
CA GLY A 107 -41.90 2.21 -9.93
C GLY A 107 -41.01 0.96 -9.95
N LYS A 108 -41.50 -0.19 -10.43
CA LYS A 108 -40.73 -1.44 -10.53
C LYS A 108 -40.27 -1.68 -11.97
N LYS A 109 -39.15 -2.39 -12.12
CA LYS A 109 -38.48 -2.65 -13.40
C LYS A 109 -38.87 -4.01 -13.98
N TYR A 110 -39.20 -4.07 -15.26
CA TYR A 110 -39.71 -5.27 -15.91
C TYR A 110 -39.09 -5.50 -17.30
N PHE A 111 -38.92 -6.77 -17.68
CA PHE A 111 -38.77 -7.15 -19.09
C PHE A 111 -40.13 -7.40 -19.72
N ASN A 112 -40.28 -6.96 -20.98
CA ASN A 112 -41.35 -7.42 -21.85
C ASN A 112 -40.94 -8.76 -22.46
N ILE A 113 -41.78 -9.78 -22.29
CA ILE A 113 -41.57 -11.15 -22.76
C ILE A 113 -42.47 -11.51 -23.96
N GLY A 114 -43.06 -10.51 -24.61
CA GLY A 114 -44.02 -10.64 -25.70
C GLY A 114 -45.48 -10.70 -25.22
N ARG A 115 -46.43 -10.56 -26.15
CA ARG A 115 -47.90 -10.66 -25.89
C ARG A 115 -48.37 -9.76 -24.73
N GLY A 116 -47.84 -8.54 -24.64
CA GLY A 116 -48.18 -7.58 -23.59
C GLY A 116 -47.85 -8.02 -22.16
N SER A 117 -46.95 -8.99 -22.02
CA SER A 117 -46.62 -9.65 -20.76
C SER A 117 -45.25 -9.21 -20.23
N TYR A 118 -45.16 -9.01 -18.92
CA TYR A 118 -44.03 -8.40 -18.25
C TYR A 118 -43.61 -9.19 -17.02
N ILE A 119 -42.30 -9.34 -16.82
CA ILE A 119 -41.72 -10.02 -15.66
C ILE A 119 -40.76 -9.09 -14.94
N ASN A 120 -40.86 -9.05 -13.61
CA ASN A 120 -40.01 -8.21 -12.78
C ASN A 120 -38.55 -8.67 -12.87
N ILE A 121 -37.65 -7.74 -13.24
CA ILE A 121 -36.22 -8.02 -13.40
C ILE A 121 -35.57 -8.50 -12.08
N ASN A 122 -36.09 -8.10 -10.92
CA ASN A 122 -35.63 -8.59 -9.61
C ASN A 122 -35.72 -10.10 -9.46
N ASN A 123 -36.54 -10.77 -10.28
CA ASN A 123 -36.74 -12.20 -10.18
C ASN A 123 -36.01 -12.99 -11.28
N ILE A 124 -35.37 -12.29 -12.21
CA ILE A 124 -34.59 -12.89 -13.30
C ILE A 124 -33.11 -12.81 -12.93
N GLY A 125 -32.42 -13.94 -12.97
CA GLY A 125 -30.98 -14.03 -12.71
C GLY A 125 -30.16 -14.03 -14.00
N LEU A 126 -30.70 -14.64 -15.06
CA LEU A 126 -29.93 -14.98 -16.26
C LEU A 126 -30.72 -14.69 -17.55
N VAL A 127 -30.00 -14.30 -18.61
CA VAL A 127 -30.45 -14.29 -20.01
C VAL A 127 -29.46 -15.14 -20.80
N ASP A 128 -29.94 -16.16 -21.49
CA ASP A 128 -29.11 -17.14 -22.23
C ASP A 128 -28.01 -17.77 -21.37
N ASN A 129 -28.35 -18.08 -20.12
CA ASN A 129 -27.45 -18.56 -19.05
C ASN A 129 -26.35 -17.58 -18.63
N VAL A 130 -26.40 -16.32 -19.06
CA VAL A 130 -25.46 -15.26 -18.65
C VAL A 130 -26.13 -14.29 -17.68
N THR A 131 -25.38 -13.86 -16.66
CA THR A 131 -25.85 -12.90 -15.65
C THR A 131 -26.26 -11.57 -16.28
N ILE A 132 -27.27 -10.93 -15.68
CA ILE A 132 -27.71 -9.59 -16.03
C ILE A 132 -26.99 -8.58 -15.14
N TYR A 133 -26.51 -7.49 -15.74
CA TYR A 133 -25.82 -6.40 -15.08
C TYR A 133 -26.51 -5.06 -15.31
N THR A 134 -26.15 -4.08 -14.49
CA THR A 134 -26.49 -2.67 -14.65
C THR A 134 -25.25 -1.80 -14.61
N ASP A 135 -25.21 -0.68 -15.32
CA ASP A 135 -24.17 0.35 -15.14
C ASP A 135 -24.56 1.43 -14.12
N LEU A 136 -25.81 1.43 -13.65
CA LEU A 136 -26.30 2.25 -12.54
C LEU A 136 -25.68 1.85 -11.21
N ASN A 137 -25.68 2.81 -10.28
CA ASN A 137 -25.33 2.57 -8.89
C ASN A 137 -26.21 1.47 -8.26
N VAL A 138 -25.58 0.59 -7.48
CA VAL A 138 -26.26 -0.48 -6.75
C VAL A 138 -26.22 -0.26 -5.24
N ARG A 139 -27.27 -0.73 -4.55
CA ARG A 139 -27.33 -0.72 -3.09
C ARG A 139 -26.94 -2.07 -2.54
N VAL A 140 -26.10 -2.06 -1.52
CA VAL A 140 -25.50 -3.25 -0.93
C VAL A 140 -25.58 -3.15 0.58
N LYS A 141 -26.08 -4.20 1.25
CA LYS A 141 -26.19 -4.27 2.72
C LYS A 141 -25.08 -5.14 3.29
N LEU A 142 -24.39 -4.65 4.31
CA LEU A 142 -23.31 -5.38 4.99
C LEU A 142 -23.88 -6.46 5.92
N THR A 143 -23.34 -7.68 5.87
CA THR A 143 -23.73 -8.81 6.74
C THR A 143 -22.86 -8.94 7.98
N LYS A 144 -21.70 -8.27 8.02
CA LYS A 144 -20.82 -8.12 9.20
C LYS A 144 -20.16 -6.74 9.24
N ASN A 145 -19.36 -6.46 10.29
CA ASN A 145 -18.52 -5.25 10.32
C ASN A 145 -17.40 -5.41 9.28
N ILE A 146 -17.26 -4.46 8.35
CA ILE A 146 -16.27 -4.52 7.27
C ILE A 146 -15.39 -3.27 7.33
N ARG A 147 -14.07 -3.46 7.31
CA ARG A 147 -13.12 -2.35 7.15
C ARG A 147 -13.02 -2.00 5.66
N THR A 148 -13.07 -0.71 5.34
CA THR A 148 -12.89 -0.27 3.95
C THR A 148 -11.42 -0.39 3.55
N VAL A 149 -11.15 -0.49 2.25
CA VAL A 149 -9.79 -0.54 1.70
C VAL A 149 -9.59 0.52 0.62
N ASP A 150 -8.35 0.90 0.35
CA ASP A 150 -8.01 1.76 -0.78
C ASP A 150 -7.89 0.95 -2.09
N GLY A 151 -7.63 1.65 -3.20
CA GLY A 151 -7.47 1.02 -4.52
C GLY A 151 -6.30 0.07 -4.66
N ASN A 152 -5.44 -0.04 -3.64
CA ASN A 152 -4.31 -0.97 -3.60
C ASN A 152 -4.54 -2.12 -2.58
N GLY A 153 -5.76 -2.28 -2.07
CA GLY A 153 -6.08 -3.30 -1.06
C GLY A 153 -5.68 -2.96 0.37
N ASN A 154 -5.12 -1.78 0.62
CA ASN A 154 -4.71 -1.45 1.98
C ASN A 154 -5.92 -1.06 2.84
N LYS A 155 -5.97 -1.64 4.04
CA LYS A 155 -7.00 -1.39 5.05
C LYS A 155 -7.02 0.08 5.49
N ASN A 156 -8.13 0.78 5.24
CA ASN A 156 -8.39 2.14 5.73
C ASN A 156 -8.73 2.13 7.22
N ASN A 157 -8.76 3.30 7.84
CA ASN A 157 -9.16 3.44 9.24
C ASN A 157 -10.68 3.24 9.43
N GLU A 158 -11.47 3.48 8.39
CA GLU A 158 -12.93 3.36 8.44
C GLU A 158 -13.40 1.90 8.55
N VAL A 159 -14.28 1.64 9.52
CA VAL A 159 -15.00 0.38 9.68
C VAL A 159 -16.50 0.65 9.57
N LEU A 160 -17.13 0.06 8.57
CA LEU A 160 -18.57 0.10 8.38
C LEU A 160 -19.23 -1.01 9.21
N LYS A 161 -20.24 -0.65 9.98
CA LYS A 161 -20.95 -1.60 10.85
C LYS A 161 -21.85 -2.56 10.06
N LYS A 162 -22.08 -3.75 10.62
CA LYS A 162 -23.09 -4.70 10.17
C LYS A 162 -24.44 -4.01 9.99
N GLY A 163 -25.14 -4.30 8.91
CA GLY A 163 -26.46 -3.73 8.60
C GLY A 163 -26.43 -2.40 7.85
N THR A 164 -25.28 -1.71 7.80
CA THR A 164 -25.09 -0.51 6.97
C THR A 164 -25.44 -0.83 5.51
N VAL A 165 -26.15 0.10 4.86
CA VAL A 165 -26.43 0.04 3.42
C VAL A 165 -25.56 1.07 2.72
N VAL A 166 -24.74 0.62 1.79
CA VAL A 166 -23.87 1.47 0.97
C VAL A 166 -24.37 1.52 -0.47
N THR A 167 -23.93 2.55 -1.19
CA THR A 167 -24.13 2.70 -2.63
C THR A 167 -22.80 2.47 -3.33
N ALA A 168 -22.79 1.64 -4.37
CA ALA A 168 -21.60 1.31 -5.15
C ALA A 168 -21.81 1.57 -6.65
N ASP A 169 -20.80 2.11 -7.32
CA ASP A 169 -20.82 2.41 -8.77
C ASP A 169 -20.02 1.43 -9.62
N GLY A 170 -19.40 0.43 -8.99
CA GLY A 170 -18.66 -0.63 -9.65
C GLY A 170 -18.47 -1.86 -8.77
N LEU A 171 -18.06 -2.97 -9.39
CA LEU A 171 -17.68 -4.23 -8.76
C LEU A 171 -16.47 -4.85 -9.46
N GLY A 172 -15.38 -5.17 -8.77
CA GLY A 172 -14.17 -5.70 -9.39
C GLY A 172 -13.08 -6.09 -8.40
N GLN A 173 -11.93 -6.53 -8.91
CA GLN A 173 -10.75 -6.87 -8.11
C GLN A 173 -9.88 -5.64 -7.82
N ILE A 174 -9.00 -5.72 -6.82
CA ILE A 174 -7.99 -4.69 -6.51
C ILE A 174 -6.62 -5.35 -6.28
N PRO A 175 -5.48 -4.68 -6.52
CA PRO A 175 -4.14 -5.29 -6.57
C PRO A 175 -3.59 -5.83 -5.25
N GLY A 176 -4.29 -5.58 -4.13
CA GLY A 176 -3.96 -6.11 -2.80
C GLY A 176 -5.12 -6.85 -2.15
N GLY A 177 -6.05 -7.38 -2.94
CA GLY A 177 -7.09 -8.28 -2.43
C GLY A 177 -6.49 -9.59 -1.94
N GLU A 178 -6.95 -10.10 -0.80
CA GLU A 178 -6.57 -11.42 -0.31
C GLU A 178 -7.05 -12.50 -1.31
N TRP A 179 -6.23 -13.51 -1.58
CA TRP A 179 -6.68 -14.70 -2.30
C TRP A 179 -7.55 -15.52 -1.36
N ILE A 180 -8.70 -15.95 -1.84
CA ILE A 180 -9.52 -16.93 -1.13
C ILE A 180 -8.80 -18.28 -1.26
N ASP A 181 -8.87 -19.15 -0.27
CA ASP A 181 -8.20 -20.48 -0.21
C ASP A 181 -8.37 -21.35 -1.47
N SER A 182 -9.34 -21.03 -2.33
CA SER A 182 -9.58 -21.65 -3.64
C SER A 182 -8.79 -21.05 -4.81
N GLY A 183 -7.81 -20.17 -4.57
CA GLY A 183 -7.05 -19.49 -5.63
C GLY A 183 -7.87 -18.47 -6.43
N VAL A 184 -8.98 -17.96 -5.88
CA VAL A 184 -9.84 -16.95 -6.51
C VAL A 184 -9.63 -15.61 -5.82
N ALA A 185 -9.36 -14.56 -6.59
CA ALA A 185 -9.16 -13.22 -6.05
C ALA A 185 -10.46 -12.64 -5.44
N GLN A 186 -10.35 -12.00 -4.28
CA GLN A 186 -11.50 -11.38 -3.63
C GLN A 186 -12.07 -10.21 -4.47
N ILE A 187 -13.39 -10.15 -4.58
CA ILE A 187 -14.12 -9.11 -5.32
C ILE A 187 -14.58 -8.01 -4.37
N TYR A 188 -14.47 -6.77 -4.81
CA TYR A 188 -14.80 -5.56 -4.06
C TYR A 188 -15.93 -4.75 -4.73
N TYR A 189 -16.64 -3.96 -3.93
CA TYR A 189 -17.48 -2.86 -4.40
C TYR A 189 -16.74 -1.53 -4.26
N ARG A 190 -16.84 -0.64 -5.27
CA ARG A 190 -16.34 0.74 -5.18
C ARG A 190 -17.44 1.64 -4.63
N LEU A 191 -17.15 2.36 -3.55
CA LEU A 191 -18.14 3.17 -2.84
C LEU A 191 -18.36 4.53 -3.51
N VAL A 192 -19.62 4.91 -3.71
CA VAL A 192 -20.00 6.22 -4.24
C VAL A 192 -19.74 7.31 -3.21
N GLY A 193 -19.25 8.47 -3.67
CA GLY A 193 -18.97 9.64 -2.83
C GLY A 193 -17.67 9.55 -2.04
N LYS A 194 -16.90 8.46 -2.18
CA LYS A 194 -15.59 8.27 -1.55
C LYS A 194 -14.55 7.89 -2.59
N LYS A 195 -13.58 8.78 -2.83
CA LYS A 195 -12.53 8.53 -3.82
C LYS A 195 -11.74 7.27 -3.45
N ASN A 196 -11.60 6.34 -4.39
CA ASN A 196 -10.80 5.11 -4.28
C ASN A 196 -11.05 4.30 -3.00
N THR A 197 -12.29 4.21 -2.53
CA THR A 197 -12.65 3.45 -1.33
C THR A 197 -13.50 2.25 -1.70
N TYR A 198 -13.14 1.08 -1.16
CA TYR A 198 -13.71 -0.19 -1.52
C TYR A 198 -14.12 -1.01 -0.29
N ILE A 199 -15.05 -1.95 -0.47
CA ILE A 199 -15.40 -2.98 0.53
C ILE A 199 -15.45 -4.35 -0.12
N SER A 200 -15.05 -5.40 0.63
CA SER A 200 -15.19 -6.78 0.15
C SER A 200 -16.66 -7.11 -0.08
N SER A 201 -16.95 -7.76 -1.22
CA SER A 201 -18.30 -8.17 -1.61
C SER A 201 -18.78 -9.44 -0.90
N GLU A 202 -17.87 -10.23 -0.35
CA GLU A 202 -18.13 -11.54 0.28
C GLU A 202 -19.12 -11.45 1.45
N HIS A 203 -19.02 -10.39 2.24
CA HIS A 203 -19.87 -10.21 3.42
C HIS A 203 -20.96 -9.18 3.19
N THR A 204 -21.60 -9.29 2.03
CA THR A 204 -22.63 -8.36 1.61
C THR A 204 -23.85 -9.05 1.02
N LYS A 205 -24.97 -8.34 1.03
CA LYS A 205 -26.21 -8.72 0.35
C LYS A 205 -26.59 -7.61 -0.63
N LEU A 206 -26.63 -7.93 -1.91
CA LEU A 206 -27.12 -7.03 -2.94
C LEU A 206 -28.62 -6.74 -2.72
N LEU A 207 -28.97 -5.46 -2.62
CA LEU A 207 -30.36 -5.00 -2.51
C LEU A 207 -30.93 -4.55 -3.86
N SER A 208 -30.05 -4.14 -4.78
CA SER A 208 -30.44 -3.77 -6.14
C SER A 208 -30.93 -4.99 -6.96
N PRO A 209 -31.74 -4.76 -7.99
CA PRO A 209 -32.29 -5.81 -8.86
C PRO A 209 -31.26 -6.77 -9.44
N VAL A 210 -30.15 -6.19 -9.90
CA VAL A 210 -29.05 -6.84 -10.63
C VAL A 210 -27.74 -6.19 -10.19
N GLN A 211 -26.64 -6.89 -10.45
CA GLN A 211 -25.31 -6.47 -10.03
C GLN A 211 -24.79 -5.32 -10.91
N ASN A 212 -23.96 -4.44 -10.34
CA ASN A 212 -23.24 -3.45 -11.12
C ASN A 212 -22.18 -4.13 -12.01
N GLY A 213 -22.24 -3.89 -13.31
CA GLY A 213 -21.32 -4.46 -14.31
C GLY A 213 -20.22 -3.49 -14.74
N ASN A 214 -20.07 -2.34 -14.08
CA ASN A 214 -18.88 -1.51 -14.21
C ASN A 214 -17.78 -2.18 -13.40
N THR A 215 -16.97 -2.97 -14.08
CA THR A 215 -15.76 -3.54 -13.49
C THR A 215 -14.68 -2.47 -13.40
N PHE A 216 -14.09 -2.27 -12.23
CA PHE A 216 -12.88 -1.44 -12.09
C PHE A 216 -11.64 -2.32 -12.23
N GLU A 217 -11.52 -2.98 -13.37
CA GLU A 217 -10.34 -3.81 -13.68
C GLU A 217 -9.19 -3.00 -14.29
N ASN A 218 -9.33 -1.66 -14.41
CA ASN A 218 -8.23 -0.72 -14.70
C ASN A 218 -7.15 -0.66 -13.60
N LEU A 219 -7.12 -1.64 -12.71
CA LEU A 219 -6.22 -1.76 -11.57
C LEU A 219 -5.03 -2.68 -11.82
N PHE A 220 -5.06 -3.47 -12.88
CA PHE A 220 -3.82 -4.00 -13.45
C PHE A 220 -3.25 -2.96 -14.41
N LYS A 221 -1.92 -2.75 -14.40
CA LYS A 221 -1.25 -2.14 -15.55
C LYS A 221 -1.81 -2.83 -16.80
N PRO A 222 -2.25 -2.10 -17.83
CA PRO A 222 -2.99 -2.69 -18.93
C PRO A 222 -2.22 -3.90 -19.46
N LYS A 223 -2.89 -5.03 -19.65
CA LYS A 223 -2.25 -6.27 -20.05
C LYS A 223 -2.81 -6.73 -21.37
N ALA A 224 -1.96 -7.33 -22.20
CA ALA A 224 -2.39 -7.96 -23.42
C ALA A 224 -1.58 -9.21 -23.70
N ASP A 225 -2.26 -10.18 -24.29
CA ASP A 225 -1.58 -11.27 -24.98
C ASP A 225 -1.35 -10.87 -26.44
N LEU A 226 -0.39 -11.53 -27.06
CA LEU A 226 -0.25 -11.52 -28.51
C LEU A 226 -1.43 -12.29 -29.11
N LYS A 227 -1.98 -11.80 -30.23
CA LYS A 227 -2.90 -12.61 -31.04
C LYS A 227 -2.14 -13.79 -31.65
N ASP A 228 -2.87 -14.86 -31.96
CA ASP A 228 -2.31 -16.05 -32.62
C ASP A 228 -1.58 -15.64 -33.91
N GLY A 229 -0.25 -15.74 -33.90
CA GLY A 229 0.56 -15.37 -35.05
C GLY A 229 1.98 -14.92 -34.72
N LYS A 230 2.76 -14.80 -35.78
CA LYS A 230 4.14 -14.29 -35.82
C LYS A 230 4.11 -12.75 -35.72
N VAL A 231 3.97 -12.20 -34.51
CA VAL A 231 3.89 -10.74 -34.26
C VAL A 231 5.25 -10.06 -34.43
N ILE A 232 5.28 -8.84 -34.97
CA ILE A 232 6.50 -8.05 -35.12
C ILE A 232 6.62 -7.05 -33.97
N PHE A 233 7.83 -6.92 -33.42
CA PHE A 233 8.16 -5.90 -32.43
C PHE A 233 8.77 -4.67 -33.12
N TYR A 234 8.37 -3.49 -32.66
CA TYR A 234 8.74 -2.20 -33.26
C TYR A 234 9.56 -1.34 -32.30
N THR A 235 10.41 -0.50 -32.89
CA THR A 235 11.09 0.62 -32.22
C THR A 235 10.18 1.86 -32.18
N ILE A 236 10.59 2.90 -31.45
CA ILE A 236 9.90 4.20 -31.41
C ILE A 236 9.81 4.88 -32.79
N ASP A 237 10.71 4.54 -33.72
CA ASP A 237 10.74 5.11 -35.06
C ASP A 237 9.87 4.31 -36.06
N GLY A 238 9.06 3.37 -35.57
CA GLY A 238 8.13 2.58 -36.37
C GLY A 238 8.79 1.55 -37.28
N THR A 239 10.04 1.20 -37.02
CA THR A 239 10.79 0.15 -37.73
C THR A 239 10.81 -1.15 -36.93
N SER A 240 11.03 -2.28 -37.62
CA SER A 240 11.16 -3.59 -36.97
C SER A 240 12.38 -3.61 -36.06
N MET A 241 12.20 -3.90 -34.77
CA MET A 241 13.30 -4.03 -33.80
C MET A 241 14.17 -5.25 -34.09
N PHE A 242 13.56 -6.33 -34.60
CA PHE A 242 14.27 -7.57 -34.96
C PHE A 242 13.96 -7.95 -36.41
N PRO A 243 14.61 -7.32 -37.41
CA PRO A 243 14.36 -7.60 -38.82
C PRO A 243 14.50 -9.09 -39.14
N GLY A 244 13.49 -9.67 -39.81
CA GLY A 244 13.46 -11.09 -40.18
C GLY A 244 12.96 -12.04 -39.07
N TYR A 245 12.64 -11.52 -37.89
CA TYR A 245 12.14 -12.28 -36.75
C TYR A 245 10.76 -11.84 -36.31
N THR A 246 10.06 -12.75 -35.65
CA THR A 246 8.70 -12.56 -35.12
C THR A 246 8.62 -13.10 -33.70
N SER A 247 7.53 -12.85 -32.99
CA SER A 247 7.36 -13.29 -31.60
C SER A 247 7.39 -14.81 -31.45
N GLY A 248 8.19 -15.31 -30.50
CA GLY A 248 8.09 -16.66 -29.97
C GLY A 248 6.96 -16.82 -28.97
N LYS A 249 7.01 -17.89 -28.16
CA LYS A 249 6.05 -18.07 -27.07
C LYS A 249 6.28 -17.00 -26.01
N HIS A 250 5.22 -16.27 -25.68
CA HIS A 250 5.27 -15.26 -24.63
C HIS A 250 4.05 -15.36 -23.73
N GLY A 251 4.26 -15.03 -22.46
CA GLY A 251 3.17 -14.79 -21.54
C GLY A 251 2.52 -13.43 -21.78
N THR A 252 1.59 -13.07 -20.93
CA THR A 252 0.90 -11.77 -20.99
C THR A 252 1.86 -10.61 -20.76
N PHE A 253 1.86 -9.63 -21.65
CA PHE A 253 2.63 -8.40 -21.52
C PHE A 253 1.95 -7.37 -20.65
N GLU A 254 2.76 -6.59 -19.94
CA GLU A 254 2.33 -5.32 -19.37
C GLU A 254 2.49 -4.21 -20.41
N LEU A 255 1.45 -3.42 -20.61
CA LEU A 255 1.39 -2.31 -21.54
C LEU A 255 1.69 -0.98 -20.83
N GLY A 256 2.54 -0.18 -21.48
CA GLY A 256 2.92 1.17 -21.12
C GLY A 256 1.97 2.20 -21.73
N ASN A 257 2.49 3.10 -22.58
CA ASN A 257 1.68 4.12 -23.26
C ASN A 257 1.11 3.60 -24.58
N ALA A 258 -0.13 3.99 -24.88
CA ALA A 258 -0.67 3.93 -26.24
C ALA A 258 -0.15 5.14 -27.03
N MET A 259 0.29 4.94 -28.27
CA MET A 259 0.86 6.00 -29.11
C MET A 259 0.71 5.66 -30.60
N TYR A 260 0.41 6.65 -31.43
CA TYR A 260 0.58 6.51 -32.87
C TYR A 260 2.06 6.64 -33.24
N LEU A 261 2.59 5.69 -33.99
CA LEU A 261 3.93 5.75 -34.58
C LEU A 261 3.82 5.81 -36.10
N TRP A 262 4.67 6.60 -36.73
CA TRP A 262 4.82 6.60 -38.18
C TRP A 262 5.55 5.34 -38.62
N VAL A 263 4.93 4.53 -39.48
CA VAL A 263 5.53 3.30 -40.02
C VAL A 263 6.09 3.62 -41.41
N PRO A 264 7.42 3.78 -41.58
CA PRO A 264 7.99 4.26 -42.83
C PRO A 264 7.68 3.35 -44.02
N LYS A 265 7.70 2.03 -43.78
CA LYS A 265 7.41 1.01 -44.80
C LYS A 265 6.00 1.15 -45.38
N ASP A 266 5.04 1.55 -44.55
CA ASP A 266 3.62 1.62 -44.92
C ASP A 266 3.18 3.06 -45.23
N ASN A 267 4.09 4.04 -45.05
CA ASN A 267 3.87 5.48 -45.24
C ASN A 267 2.59 5.99 -44.54
N LYS A 268 2.34 5.51 -43.32
CA LYS A 268 1.16 5.88 -42.51
C LYS A 268 1.46 5.81 -41.02
N ALA A 269 0.67 6.53 -40.22
CA ALA A 269 0.66 6.39 -38.77
C ALA A 269 -0.27 5.25 -38.33
N GLU A 270 0.19 4.39 -37.43
CA GLU A 270 -0.60 3.30 -36.86
C GLU A 270 -0.54 3.34 -35.34
N LEU A 271 -1.55 2.75 -34.68
CA LEU A 271 -1.62 2.73 -33.21
C LEU A 271 -0.78 1.58 -32.65
N PHE A 272 0.07 1.90 -31.68
CA PHE A 272 0.92 0.97 -30.95
C PHE A 272 0.72 1.08 -29.44
N TYR A 273 1.08 0.01 -28.75
CA TYR A 273 1.31 0.01 -27.31
C TYR A 273 2.79 -0.22 -27.02
N ASN A 274 3.36 0.61 -26.15
CA ASN A 274 4.65 0.34 -25.53
C ASN A 274 4.54 -0.87 -24.59
N ILE A 275 5.57 -1.70 -24.54
CA ILE A 275 5.65 -2.86 -23.65
C ILE A 275 6.58 -2.55 -22.49
N VAL A 276 6.11 -2.80 -21.27
CA VAL A 276 6.89 -2.64 -20.04
C VAL A 276 7.50 -3.98 -19.67
N LEU A 277 8.80 -4.13 -19.93
CA LEU A 277 9.54 -5.32 -19.55
C LEU A 277 9.99 -5.25 -18.07
N PRO A 278 10.06 -6.38 -17.36
CA PRO A 278 10.62 -6.42 -16.02
C PRO A 278 12.10 -5.99 -16.04
N LYS A 279 12.54 -5.25 -15.02
CA LYS A 279 13.93 -4.78 -14.88
C LYS A 279 14.99 -5.89 -15.02
N TYR A 280 14.64 -7.13 -14.67
CA TYR A 280 15.53 -8.29 -14.68
C TYR A 280 15.35 -9.20 -15.92
N SER A 281 14.44 -8.87 -16.83
CA SER A 281 14.19 -9.65 -18.05
C SER A 281 14.04 -8.71 -19.25
N GLN A 282 15.16 -8.44 -19.92
CA GLN A 282 15.19 -7.69 -21.18
C GLN A 282 15.40 -8.60 -22.40
N LYS A 283 15.23 -9.91 -22.26
CA LYS A 283 15.32 -10.86 -23.38
C LYS A 283 13.93 -11.27 -23.87
N LEU A 284 13.76 -11.37 -25.17
CA LEU A 284 12.55 -11.90 -25.81
C LEU A 284 12.88 -13.17 -26.57
N GLU A 285 11.98 -14.15 -26.51
CA GLU A 285 11.95 -15.30 -27.41
C GLU A 285 11.42 -14.88 -28.78
N LEU A 286 12.11 -15.28 -29.83
CA LEU A 286 11.83 -14.92 -31.21
C LEU A 286 11.82 -16.16 -32.11
N LEU A 287 11.09 -16.07 -33.21
CA LEU A 287 11.06 -17.09 -34.27
C LEU A 287 11.59 -16.49 -35.56
N ASP A 288 12.48 -17.23 -36.22
CA ASP A 288 12.91 -16.90 -37.59
C ASP A 288 11.82 -17.24 -38.63
N LYS A 289 12.14 -17.03 -39.92
CA LYS A 289 11.24 -17.32 -41.04
C LYS A 289 10.80 -18.80 -41.07
N ASP A 290 11.68 -19.71 -40.68
CA ASP A 290 11.47 -21.16 -40.70
C ASP A 290 10.82 -21.67 -39.39
N GLY A 291 10.61 -20.78 -38.42
CA GLY A 291 9.97 -21.09 -37.13
C GLY A 291 10.94 -21.62 -36.08
N LYS A 292 12.25 -21.44 -36.26
CA LYS A 292 13.26 -21.81 -35.26
C LYS A 292 13.33 -20.76 -34.16
N GLU A 293 13.34 -21.24 -32.91
CA GLU A 293 13.42 -20.40 -31.72
C GLU A 293 14.83 -19.82 -31.51
N THR A 294 14.87 -18.54 -31.13
CA THR A 294 16.08 -17.82 -30.67
C THR A 294 15.70 -16.82 -29.58
N SER A 295 16.68 -16.14 -28.98
CA SER A 295 16.40 -15.04 -28.05
C SER A 295 17.27 -13.82 -28.32
N ALA A 296 16.73 -12.63 -28.10
CA ALA A 296 17.44 -11.37 -28.29
C ALA A 296 17.21 -10.40 -27.13
N GLU A 297 18.22 -9.60 -26.83
CA GLU A 297 18.12 -8.51 -25.87
C GLU A 297 17.42 -7.30 -26.49
N VAL A 298 16.48 -6.72 -25.76
CA VAL A 298 15.75 -5.52 -26.12
C VAL A 298 16.59 -4.30 -25.76
N LYS A 299 16.98 -3.54 -26.78
CA LYS A 299 17.71 -2.28 -26.62
C LYS A 299 16.76 -1.11 -26.90
N GLY A 300 16.34 -0.42 -25.85
CA GLY A 300 15.42 0.71 -25.93
C GLY A 300 13.95 0.34 -25.78
N ASP A 301 13.07 1.24 -26.22
CA ASP A 301 11.63 1.09 -26.05
C ASP A 301 11.01 0.15 -27.08
N LEU A 302 10.25 -0.83 -26.58
CA LEU A 302 9.59 -1.88 -27.37
C LEU A 302 8.12 -1.54 -27.61
N PHE A 303 7.64 -1.73 -28.83
CA PHE A 303 6.26 -1.47 -29.24
C PHE A 303 5.64 -2.63 -30.01
N ILE A 304 4.32 -2.77 -29.90
CA ILE A 304 3.52 -3.74 -30.67
C ILE A 304 2.30 -3.02 -31.24
N LYS A 305 1.93 -3.32 -32.49
CA LYS A 305 0.72 -2.76 -33.11
C LYS A 305 -0.52 -3.16 -32.29
N ALA A 306 -1.44 -2.24 -32.11
CA ALA A 306 -2.67 -2.48 -31.38
C ALA A 306 -3.49 -3.64 -31.97
N ASP A 307 -3.47 -3.78 -33.30
CA ASP A 307 -4.19 -4.84 -34.01
C ASP A 307 -3.59 -6.23 -33.81
N ASP A 308 -2.35 -6.34 -33.31
CA ASP A 308 -1.69 -7.62 -33.00
C ASP A 308 -1.90 -8.06 -31.54
N LEU A 309 -2.65 -7.27 -30.76
CA LEU A 309 -2.86 -7.51 -29.34
C LEU A 309 -4.29 -7.95 -29.01
N SER A 310 -4.38 -8.99 -28.18
CA SER A 310 -5.60 -9.39 -27.47
C SER A 310 -5.62 -8.69 -26.11
N ILE A 311 -6.12 -7.47 -26.08
CA ILE A 311 -6.17 -6.66 -24.86
C ILE A 311 -7.28 -7.18 -23.93
N TYR A 312 -6.91 -7.46 -22.68
CA TYR A 312 -7.84 -7.91 -21.65
C TYR A 312 -8.79 -6.80 -21.20
N LYS A 313 -9.88 -6.59 -21.96
CA LYS A 313 -10.86 -5.48 -21.84
C LYS A 313 -10.18 -4.11 -22.03
N ASP A 314 -10.82 -3.26 -22.84
CA ASP A 314 -10.29 -1.94 -23.19
C ASP A 314 -9.87 -1.14 -21.94
N SER A 315 -8.57 -0.82 -21.85
CA SER A 315 -7.97 -0.07 -20.75
C SER A 315 -8.47 1.38 -20.71
N GLY A 316 -9.15 1.83 -21.76
CA GLY A 316 -9.58 3.21 -21.94
C GLY A 316 -8.41 4.18 -22.05
N GLN A 317 -7.20 3.68 -22.33
CA GLN A 317 -6.00 4.48 -22.43
C GLN A 317 -6.00 5.23 -23.77
N LYS A 318 -6.14 6.55 -23.69
CA LYS A 318 -6.04 7.40 -24.87
C LYS A 318 -4.59 7.44 -25.36
N PRO A 319 -4.36 7.39 -26.69
CA PRO A 319 -3.04 7.61 -27.26
C PRO A 319 -2.46 8.95 -26.81
N ILE A 320 -1.15 8.99 -26.55
CA ILE A 320 -0.45 10.21 -26.08
C ILE A 320 -0.22 11.25 -27.18
N ASN A 321 -0.50 10.90 -28.44
CA ASN A 321 -0.43 11.75 -29.62
C ASN A 321 -1.53 11.40 -30.63
N THR A 322 -1.63 12.17 -31.71
CA THR A 322 -2.47 11.88 -32.89
C THR A 322 -1.65 11.30 -34.04
N ALA A 323 -2.33 10.81 -35.09
CA ALA A 323 -1.69 10.33 -36.31
C ALA A 323 -0.86 11.43 -37.01
N GLU A 324 -1.39 12.65 -37.05
CA GLU A 324 -0.70 13.82 -37.64
C GLU A 324 0.55 14.17 -36.84
N GLN A 325 0.48 14.09 -35.51
CA GLN A 325 1.62 14.31 -34.63
C GLN A 325 2.68 13.19 -34.78
N ALA A 326 2.28 11.96 -35.07
CA ALA A 326 3.21 10.87 -35.35
C ALA A 326 3.95 11.09 -36.68
N GLU A 327 3.24 11.53 -37.72
CA GLU A 327 3.86 11.88 -39.00
C GLU A 327 4.84 13.05 -38.88
N ALA A 328 4.45 14.12 -38.20
CA ALA A 328 5.37 15.24 -37.92
C ALA A 328 6.53 14.83 -37.01
N GLY A 329 6.28 13.91 -36.08
CA GLY A 329 7.24 13.43 -35.08
C GLY A 329 8.37 12.55 -35.63
N LYS A 330 8.31 12.12 -36.90
CA LYS A 330 9.41 11.41 -37.57
C LYS A 330 10.65 12.30 -37.80
N SER A 331 10.44 13.61 -37.81
CA SER A 331 11.51 14.60 -37.95
C SER A 331 12.17 14.92 -36.60
N VAL A 332 13.33 15.60 -36.65
CA VAL A 332 14.01 16.14 -35.47
C VAL A 332 13.06 17.01 -34.65
N ALA A 333 13.11 16.85 -33.33
CA ALA A 333 12.23 17.54 -32.40
C ALA A 333 12.42 19.06 -32.47
N THR A 334 11.30 19.77 -32.47
CA THR A 334 11.27 21.24 -32.43
C THR A 334 11.70 21.78 -31.06
N THR A 335 12.13 23.04 -31.03
CA THR A 335 12.42 23.77 -29.79
C THR A 335 11.23 23.75 -28.81
N SER A 336 10.01 23.86 -29.31
CA SER A 336 8.79 23.83 -28.49
C SER A 336 8.58 22.47 -27.82
N GLN A 337 8.81 21.36 -28.53
CA GLN A 337 8.73 20.01 -27.96
C GLN A 337 9.78 19.79 -26.88
N LYS A 338 11.03 20.24 -27.12
CA LYS A 338 12.09 20.17 -26.11
C LYS A 338 11.76 21.04 -24.89
N ALA A 339 11.15 22.22 -25.07
CA ALA A 339 10.73 23.10 -23.98
C ALA A 339 9.69 22.43 -23.05
N ALA A 340 8.72 21.71 -23.61
CA ALA A 340 7.72 20.98 -22.82
C ALA A 340 8.36 19.85 -21.98
N LEU A 341 9.36 19.15 -22.53
CA LEU A 341 10.12 18.16 -21.77
C LEU A 341 10.93 18.80 -20.64
N THR A 342 11.58 19.94 -20.91
CA THR A 342 12.32 20.72 -19.91
C THR A 342 11.45 21.16 -18.74
N GLU A 343 10.21 21.57 -18.97
CA GLU A 343 9.29 21.96 -17.89
C GLU A 343 9.03 20.80 -16.91
N LEU A 344 8.82 19.58 -17.42
CA LEU A 344 8.63 18.39 -16.59
C LEU A 344 9.90 18.02 -15.82
N LEU A 345 11.07 18.15 -16.43
CA LEU A 345 12.35 17.93 -15.77
C LEU A 345 12.60 18.95 -14.66
N ASN A 346 12.17 20.20 -14.83
CA ASN A 346 12.27 21.23 -13.79
C ASN A 346 11.38 20.96 -12.58
N ASP A 347 10.25 20.25 -12.74
CA ASP A 347 9.36 19.84 -11.63
C ASP A 347 9.89 18.60 -10.87
N GLU A 348 10.98 17.97 -11.33
CA GLU A 348 11.54 16.76 -10.71
C GLU A 348 11.73 16.89 -9.19
N ASN A 349 12.36 17.99 -8.76
CA ASN A 349 12.69 18.22 -7.35
C ASN A 349 11.44 18.38 -6.49
N SER A 350 10.41 19.04 -7.03
CA SER A 350 9.11 19.23 -6.38
C SER A 350 8.38 17.88 -6.22
N VAL A 351 8.37 17.06 -7.26
CA VAL A 351 7.82 15.69 -7.20
C VAL A 351 8.57 14.84 -6.18
N LYS A 352 9.91 14.85 -6.21
CA LYS A 352 10.77 14.04 -5.31
C LYS A 352 10.68 14.46 -3.84
N ALA A 353 10.43 15.75 -3.57
CA ALA A 353 10.19 16.25 -2.22
C ALA A 353 8.78 15.87 -1.68
N GLY A 354 7.85 15.48 -2.56
CA GLY A 354 6.49 15.13 -2.18
C GLY A 354 6.37 13.75 -1.54
N PHE A 355 5.50 13.60 -0.53
CA PHE A 355 5.24 12.29 0.11
C PHE A 355 4.69 11.24 -0.85
N LYS A 356 4.08 11.65 -1.98
CA LYS A 356 3.66 10.73 -3.04
C LYS A 356 4.84 9.98 -3.62
N TYR A 357 5.99 10.64 -3.75
CA TYR A 357 7.24 10.03 -4.18
C TYR A 357 7.92 9.31 -3.00
N ILE A 358 8.26 10.04 -1.92
CA ILE A 358 9.05 9.51 -0.79
C ILE A 358 8.47 8.19 -0.25
N ASN A 359 7.14 8.12 -0.09
CA ASN A 359 6.47 6.94 0.47
C ASN A 359 5.93 5.98 -0.61
N ALA A 360 6.19 6.21 -1.90
CA ALA A 360 5.79 5.26 -2.95
C ALA A 360 6.56 3.96 -2.83
N ALA A 361 6.03 2.89 -3.41
CA ALA A 361 6.81 1.65 -3.57
C ALA A 361 8.15 1.93 -4.27
N LYS A 362 9.24 1.31 -3.79
CA LYS A 362 10.58 1.46 -4.39
C LYS A 362 10.56 1.30 -5.91
N GLY A 363 9.96 0.23 -6.43
CA GLY A 363 9.89 -0.01 -7.87
C GLY A 363 9.17 1.08 -8.68
N LEU A 364 8.22 1.80 -8.07
CA LEU A 364 7.54 2.92 -8.73
C LEU A 364 8.38 4.19 -8.75
N ARG A 365 9.17 4.43 -7.70
CA ARG A 365 10.18 5.51 -7.70
C ARG A 365 11.27 5.23 -8.72
N ASP A 366 11.82 4.01 -8.72
CA ASP A 366 12.82 3.57 -9.70
C ASP A 366 12.31 3.79 -11.14
N SER A 367 11.03 3.49 -11.41
CA SER A 367 10.41 3.72 -12.73
C SER A 367 10.31 5.21 -13.09
N TYR A 368 9.99 6.08 -12.12
CA TYR A 368 9.95 7.53 -12.33
C TYR A 368 11.36 8.09 -12.56
N ASP A 369 12.33 7.70 -11.73
CA ASP A 369 13.73 8.11 -11.84
C ASP A 369 14.34 7.70 -13.17
N GLN A 370 14.06 6.47 -13.63
CA GLN A 370 14.50 6.00 -14.93
C GLN A 370 13.91 6.84 -16.07
N ALA A 371 12.61 7.18 -16.01
CA ALA A 371 11.98 8.03 -17.02
C ALA A 371 12.58 9.45 -17.05
N ILE A 372 12.92 10.01 -15.89
CA ILE A 372 13.64 11.29 -15.79
C ILE A 372 15.04 11.19 -16.39
N ALA A 373 15.79 10.12 -16.09
CA ALA A 373 17.15 9.93 -16.60
C ALA A 373 17.16 9.83 -18.14
N GLN A 374 16.30 8.98 -18.70
CA GLN A 374 16.14 8.83 -20.15
C GLN A 374 15.72 10.14 -20.83
N ALA A 375 14.83 10.92 -20.20
CA ALA A 375 14.43 12.23 -20.70
C ALA A 375 15.58 13.25 -20.72
N LYS A 376 16.46 13.24 -19.73
CA LYS A 376 17.65 14.11 -19.69
C LYS A 376 18.64 13.77 -20.81
N GLU A 377 18.89 12.48 -21.04
CA GLU A 377 19.72 12.01 -22.15
C GLU A 377 19.14 12.42 -23.51
N LEU A 378 17.83 12.31 -23.67
CA LEU A 378 17.16 12.68 -24.90
C LEU A 378 17.19 14.19 -25.16
N LEU A 379 17.09 15.02 -24.11
CA LEU A 379 17.07 16.48 -24.24
C LEU A 379 18.37 17.02 -24.87
N VAL A 380 19.52 16.45 -24.49
CA VAL A 380 20.85 16.84 -24.98
C VAL A 380 21.19 16.27 -26.35
N LYS A 381 20.42 15.30 -26.85
CA LYS A 381 20.63 14.73 -28.19
C LYS A 381 20.12 15.68 -29.27
N ASN A 382 21.00 16.08 -30.20
CA ASN A 382 20.66 16.99 -31.30
C ASN A 382 19.62 16.38 -32.26
N GLU A 383 19.74 15.08 -32.53
CA GLU A 383 18.89 14.34 -33.47
C GLU A 383 17.73 13.60 -32.80
N ALA A 384 17.35 13.99 -31.57
CA ALA A 384 16.16 13.43 -30.93
C ALA A 384 14.91 13.70 -31.80
N THR A 385 14.12 12.68 -32.12
CA THR A 385 12.90 12.84 -32.93
C THR A 385 11.74 13.36 -32.10
N GLY A 386 10.75 14.00 -32.75
CA GLY A 386 9.54 14.46 -32.07
C GLY A 386 8.77 13.31 -31.40
N SER A 387 8.78 12.12 -31.99
CA SER A 387 8.19 10.90 -31.42
C SER A 387 8.88 10.46 -30.14
N GLN A 388 10.22 10.46 -30.11
CA GLN A 388 10.99 10.15 -28.90
C GLN A 388 10.67 11.13 -27.76
N ILE A 389 10.62 12.44 -28.04
CA ILE A 389 10.32 13.47 -27.02
C ILE A 389 8.89 13.29 -26.49
N THR A 390 7.92 13.09 -27.38
CA THR A 390 6.52 12.88 -27.00
C THR A 390 6.36 11.63 -26.14
N PHE A 391 7.06 10.54 -26.49
CA PHE A 391 7.06 9.33 -25.70
C PHE A 391 7.67 9.55 -24.30
N ALA A 392 8.82 10.22 -24.20
CA ALA A 392 9.46 10.54 -22.91
C ALA A 392 8.53 11.36 -21.99
N ILE A 393 7.86 12.39 -22.53
CA ILE A 393 6.82 13.15 -21.82
C ILE A 393 5.70 12.23 -21.32
N GLY A 394 5.25 11.31 -22.16
CA GLY A 394 4.26 10.29 -21.79
C GLY A 394 4.74 9.37 -20.67
N GLN A 395 6.00 8.93 -20.70
CA GLN A 395 6.59 8.07 -19.67
C GLN A 395 6.61 8.80 -18.31
N ILE A 396 7.14 10.02 -18.25
CA ILE A 396 7.22 10.84 -17.02
C ILE A 396 5.81 11.03 -16.43
N ASN A 397 4.84 11.41 -17.26
CA ASN A 397 3.47 11.62 -16.81
C ASN A 397 2.83 10.34 -16.26
N ARG A 398 3.05 9.19 -16.90
CA ARG A 398 2.51 7.90 -16.45
C ARG A 398 3.16 7.48 -15.13
N THR A 399 4.48 7.51 -15.04
CA THR A 399 5.21 7.07 -13.84
C THR A 399 4.97 7.99 -12.66
N SER A 400 4.90 9.31 -12.88
CA SER A 400 4.51 10.30 -11.86
C SER A 400 3.11 10.03 -11.31
N LYS A 401 2.12 9.75 -12.18
CA LYS A 401 0.76 9.38 -11.76
C LYS A 401 0.70 8.04 -11.02
N ALA A 402 1.62 7.12 -11.31
CA ALA A 402 1.69 5.81 -10.66
C ALA A 402 2.25 5.88 -9.23
N LEU A 403 2.98 6.95 -8.86
CA LEU A 403 3.52 7.14 -7.52
C LEU A 403 2.40 7.05 -6.47
N ASN A 404 2.52 6.06 -5.58
CA ASN A 404 1.45 5.65 -4.66
C ASN A 404 1.74 5.96 -3.18
N GLY A 405 2.68 6.85 -2.92
CA GLY A 405 3.02 7.25 -1.57
C GLY A 405 1.89 7.98 -0.85
N ARG A 406 1.73 7.68 0.44
CA ARG A 406 0.73 8.28 1.32
C ARG A 406 1.25 8.33 2.75
N LYS A 407 0.69 9.24 3.54
CA LYS A 407 0.91 9.28 4.98
C LYS A 407 -0.17 8.49 5.72
N ILE A 408 0.21 7.89 6.83
CA ILE A 408 -0.67 7.16 7.74
C ILE A 408 -1.25 8.16 8.74
N LYS A 409 -2.57 8.28 8.74
CA LYS A 409 -3.27 9.13 9.71
C LYS A 409 -3.23 8.49 11.10
N VAL A 410 -2.66 9.22 12.05
CA VAL A 410 -2.51 8.81 13.46
C VAL A 410 -3.08 9.88 14.37
N ALA A 411 -3.82 9.46 15.41
CA ALA A 411 -4.43 10.42 16.33
C ALA A 411 -3.38 11.22 17.12
N TYR A 412 -2.34 10.54 17.58
CA TYR A 412 -1.30 11.11 18.44
C TYR A 412 0.08 10.67 17.94
N PRO A 413 0.80 11.52 17.18
CA PRO A 413 2.12 11.20 16.62
C PRO A 413 3.14 10.69 17.64
N ASN A 414 3.11 11.22 18.86
CA ASN A 414 4.03 10.82 19.94
C ASN A 414 3.46 9.70 20.82
N TYR A 415 2.32 9.11 20.45
CA TYR A 415 1.64 8.05 21.18
C TYR A 415 0.96 7.05 20.24
N LEU A 416 1.79 6.33 19.49
CA LEU A 416 1.35 5.40 18.47
C LEU A 416 0.79 4.11 19.10
N THR A 417 -0.39 3.67 18.64
CA THR A 417 -0.91 2.35 19.02
C THR A 417 -0.16 1.23 18.28
N LYS A 418 -0.29 -0.02 18.74
CA LYS A 418 0.24 -1.19 18.01
C LYS A 418 -0.26 -1.24 16.56
N TYR A 419 -1.50 -0.83 16.33
CA TYR A 419 -2.08 -0.77 14.98
C TYR A 419 -1.41 0.30 14.11
N ASP A 420 -1.18 1.49 14.66
CA ASP A 420 -0.50 2.58 13.94
C ASP A 420 0.92 2.18 13.57
N ARG A 421 1.64 1.58 14.54
CA ARG A 421 3.01 1.10 14.36
C ARG A 421 3.15 0.07 13.25
N ASN A 422 2.24 -0.90 13.18
CA ASN A 422 2.24 -1.90 12.11
C ASN A 422 2.01 -1.26 10.74
N LYS A 423 1.12 -0.26 10.63
CA LYS A 423 0.88 0.43 9.36
C LYS A 423 2.08 1.24 8.89
N ILE A 424 2.72 1.94 9.81
CA ILE A 424 3.91 2.75 9.52
C ILE A 424 5.06 1.84 9.09
N LEU A 425 5.28 0.72 9.80
CA LEU A 425 6.28 -0.28 9.43
C LEU A 425 6.06 -0.80 8.00
N GLN A 426 4.84 -1.21 7.66
CA GLN A 426 4.52 -1.69 6.31
C GLN A 426 4.66 -0.60 5.24
N ALA A 427 4.36 0.66 5.57
CA ALA A 427 4.59 1.79 4.67
C ALA A 427 6.09 2.01 4.42
N ALA A 428 6.91 1.89 5.47
CA ALA A 428 8.37 2.00 5.37
C ALA A 428 8.97 0.86 4.55
N ILE A 429 8.59 -0.40 4.81
CA ILE A 429 9.04 -1.57 4.03
C ILE A 429 8.75 -1.39 2.54
N LYS A 430 7.52 -0.97 2.20
CA LYS A 430 7.15 -0.69 0.82
C LYS A 430 7.98 0.44 0.22
N ALA A 431 8.21 1.50 0.99
CA ALA A 431 8.98 2.65 0.56
C ALA A 431 10.44 2.27 0.32
N THR A 432 11.13 1.65 1.27
CA THR A 432 12.54 1.28 1.12
C THR A 432 12.74 0.12 0.15
N GLY A 433 11.76 -0.77 0.02
CA GLY A 433 11.92 -2.06 -0.64
C GLY A 433 12.72 -3.07 0.21
N ASN A 434 12.85 -2.80 1.50
CA ASN A 434 13.63 -3.58 2.45
C ASN A 434 12.70 -4.09 3.57
N ASN A 435 12.76 -5.39 3.85
CA ASN A 435 11.94 -6.04 4.88
C ASN A 435 12.53 -5.88 6.29
N ASP A 436 13.81 -5.54 6.40
CA ASP A 436 14.55 -5.46 7.66
C ASP A 436 14.41 -4.07 8.30
N ILE A 437 13.15 -3.67 8.50
CA ILE A 437 12.78 -2.44 9.20
C ILE A 437 12.11 -2.80 10.51
N GLN A 438 12.44 -2.06 11.57
CA GLN A 438 11.81 -2.29 12.86
C GLN A 438 11.73 -1.06 13.75
N TRP A 439 10.90 -1.21 14.77
CA TRP A 439 10.77 -0.26 15.86
C TRP A 439 11.89 -0.47 16.87
N ALA A 440 12.53 0.62 17.27
CA ALA A 440 13.53 0.63 18.33
C ALA A 440 13.21 1.71 19.36
N ASN A 441 13.99 1.73 20.44
CA ASN A 441 13.88 2.71 21.52
C ASN A 441 12.43 2.87 22.01
N HIS A 442 11.83 1.77 22.51
CA HIS A 442 10.43 1.69 22.93
C HIS A 442 9.38 2.04 21.87
N ASN A 443 9.70 1.73 20.62
CA ASN A 443 8.90 2.10 19.45
C ASN A 443 8.77 3.62 19.23
N ARG A 444 9.79 4.39 19.63
CA ARG A 444 9.90 5.82 19.31
C ARG A 444 10.73 6.07 18.07
N GLU A 445 11.49 5.07 17.62
CA GLU A 445 12.35 5.17 16.44
C GLU A 445 12.06 4.05 15.46
N LEU A 446 12.25 4.34 14.18
CA LEU A 446 12.14 3.37 13.10
C LEU A 446 13.50 3.27 12.43
N TRP A 447 14.02 2.05 12.29
CA TRP A 447 15.37 1.81 11.77
C TRP A 447 15.32 0.78 10.65
N GLU A 448 16.11 1.05 9.61
CA GLU A 448 16.38 0.16 8.49
C GLU A 448 17.77 -0.47 8.70
N MET A 449 17.84 -1.80 8.61
CA MET A 449 19.08 -2.57 8.58
C MET A 449 19.43 -2.90 7.13
N THR A 450 20.70 -2.84 6.77
CA THR A 450 21.17 -3.29 5.44
C THR A 450 22.44 -4.10 5.63
N GLU A 451 22.40 -5.34 5.16
CA GLU A 451 23.56 -6.24 5.12
C GLU A 451 24.22 -6.19 3.74
N SER A 452 25.54 -6.02 3.72
CA SER A 452 26.37 -6.05 2.52
C SER A 452 26.69 -7.50 2.10
N LYS A 453 27.28 -7.68 0.92
CA LYS A 453 27.76 -9.00 0.48
C LYS A 453 28.91 -9.54 1.35
N ASP A 454 29.62 -8.67 2.05
CA ASP A 454 30.74 -9.00 2.93
C ASP A 454 30.29 -9.17 4.39
N SER A 455 28.98 -9.29 4.63
CA SER A 455 28.35 -9.38 5.96
C SER A 455 28.59 -8.15 6.85
N ASP A 456 28.91 -6.99 6.26
CA ASP A 456 28.86 -5.72 6.97
C ASP A 456 27.40 -5.26 7.12
N VAL A 457 26.97 -4.91 8.33
CA VAL A 457 25.65 -4.31 8.54
C VAL A 457 25.77 -2.82 8.80
N SER A 458 24.92 -2.08 8.10
CA SER A 458 24.66 -0.67 8.38
C SER A 458 23.24 -0.47 8.90
N TYR A 459 23.08 0.53 9.77
CA TYR A 459 21.79 0.91 10.33
C TYR A 459 21.48 2.35 9.98
N LYS A 460 20.25 2.59 9.52
CA LYS A 460 19.77 3.92 9.15
C LYS A 460 18.48 4.23 9.88
N LYS A 461 18.49 5.31 10.67
CA LYS A 461 17.27 5.84 11.28
C LYS A 461 16.37 6.44 10.19
N LEU A 462 15.14 5.96 10.11
CA LEU A 462 14.10 6.48 9.24
C LEU A 462 13.35 7.62 9.94
N ASN A 463 13.05 8.67 9.19
CA ASN A 463 12.27 9.79 9.71
C ASN A 463 10.78 9.42 9.76
N ILE A 464 10.26 9.16 10.96
CA ILE A 464 8.86 8.77 11.16
C ILE A 464 7.88 9.81 10.59
N ALA A 465 8.25 11.11 10.62
CA ALA A 465 7.40 12.20 10.14
C ALA A 465 7.10 12.11 8.63
N ASP A 466 7.92 11.40 7.85
CA ASP A 466 7.66 11.16 6.44
C ASP A 466 6.46 10.23 6.25
N TYR A 467 6.25 9.30 7.18
CA TYR A 467 5.22 8.27 7.09
C TYR A 467 3.90 8.63 7.77
N ILE A 468 3.87 9.61 8.68
CA ILE A 468 2.69 9.91 9.49
C ILE A 468 2.08 11.29 9.21
N GLU A 469 0.76 11.35 9.35
CA GLU A 469 -0.03 12.58 9.33
C GLU A 469 -0.86 12.64 10.62
N ALA A 470 -0.77 13.74 11.36
CA ALA A 470 -1.55 13.91 12.58
C ALA A 470 -3.04 14.12 12.26
N ASP A 471 -3.90 13.33 12.88
CA ASP A 471 -5.37 13.43 12.82
C ASP A 471 -5.92 13.50 14.26
N THR A 472 -5.39 14.47 15.02
CA THR A 472 -5.65 14.58 16.45
C THR A 472 -7.10 14.97 16.75
N PRO A 473 -7.81 14.23 17.61
CA PRO A 473 -9.14 14.61 18.06
C PRO A 473 -9.16 16.01 18.66
N LYS A 474 -10.12 16.85 18.25
CA LYS A 474 -10.32 18.20 18.78
C LYS A 474 -10.96 18.15 20.18
N ILE A 475 -10.17 17.77 21.17
CA ILE A 475 -10.59 17.70 22.58
C ILE A 475 -10.06 18.94 23.30
N LYS A 476 -10.95 19.71 23.95
CA LYS A 476 -10.54 20.82 24.82
C LYS A 476 -10.09 20.25 26.16
N ASN A 477 -8.82 20.44 26.50
CA ASN A 477 -8.27 19.99 27.78
C ASN A 477 -8.79 20.85 28.94
N LYS A 478 -9.06 20.22 30.08
CA LYS A 478 -9.39 20.90 31.35
C LYS A 478 -8.14 21.64 31.86
N LYS A 479 -8.31 22.69 32.65
CA LYS A 479 -7.18 23.37 33.31
C LYS A 479 -6.37 22.36 34.15
N GLY A 480 -5.05 22.37 34.00
CA GLY A 480 -4.17 21.43 34.69
C GLY A 480 -4.14 20.03 34.08
N TYR A 481 -4.62 19.87 32.84
CA TYR A 481 -4.56 18.62 32.07
C TYR A 481 -3.93 18.89 30.70
N SER A 482 -2.89 18.14 30.36
CA SER A 482 -2.20 18.21 29.07
C SER A 482 -1.33 16.97 28.86
N SER A 483 -0.84 16.73 27.65
CA SER A 483 0.02 15.56 27.40
C SER A 483 1.01 15.80 26.28
N SER A 484 2.15 15.11 26.33
CA SER A 484 3.19 15.17 25.30
C SER A 484 2.84 14.39 24.03
N ALA A 485 1.57 13.97 23.87
CA ALA A 485 1.10 13.14 22.77
C ALA A 485 1.12 13.86 21.40
N THR A 486 1.24 15.18 21.40
CA THR A 486 1.38 16.01 20.19
C THR A 486 2.38 17.15 20.39
N ASP A 487 3.06 17.56 19.33
CA ASP A 487 3.98 18.71 19.36
C ASP A 487 3.26 20.03 19.63
N ALA A 488 1.99 20.13 19.23
CA ALA A 488 1.18 21.32 19.48
C ALA A 488 0.95 21.56 20.97
N GLU A 489 0.75 20.51 21.77
CA GLU A 489 0.63 20.63 23.23
C GLU A 489 1.99 20.84 23.90
N ILE A 490 3.04 20.17 23.41
CA ILE A 490 4.42 20.37 23.88
C ILE A 490 4.83 21.84 23.74
N LYS A 491 4.58 22.47 22.58
CA LYS A 491 4.94 23.87 22.32
C LYS A 491 4.20 24.87 23.22
N LYS A 492 3.02 24.53 23.74
CA LYS A 492 2.23 25.42 24.61
C LYS A 492 2.64 25.37 26.08
N ASN A 493 3.33 24.31 26.52
CA ASN A 493 3.64 24.09 27.92
C ASN A 493 5.14 23.75 28.09
N SER A 494 5.92 24.72 28.55
CA SER A 494 7.37 24.59 28.71
C SER A 494 7.79 23.52 29.74
N VAL A 495 6.99 23.32 30.80
CA VAL A 495 7.25 22.28 31.81
C VAL A 495 6.98 20.89 31.22
N LEU A 496 5.90 20.73 30.47
CA LEU A 496 5.61 19.51 29.72
C LEU A 496 6.74 19.22 28.71
N ALA A 497 7.19 20.24 27.97
CA ALA A 497 8.27 20.11 26.99
C ALA A 497 9.59 19.67 27.62
N LYS A 498 9.94 20.24 28.78
CA LYS A 498 11.12 19.84 29.55
C LYS A 498 11.13 18.33 29.84
N TYR A 499 10.03 17.80 30.36
CA TYR A 499 9.96 16.37 30.69
C TYR A 499 9.80 15.50 29.44
N ALA A 500 9.08 15.96 28.41
CA ALA A 500 8.93 15.20 27.16
C ALA A 500 10.29 14.98 26.46
N LYS A 501 11.20 15.96 26.53
CA LYS A 501 12.58 15.80 26.01
C LYS A 501 13.35 14.65 26.68
N MET A 502 13.04 14.34 27.95
CA MET A 502 13.70 13.23 28.66
C MET A 502 13.32 11.86 28.11
N LEU A 503 12.26 11.74 27.32
CA LEU A 503 11.88 10.49 26.63
C LEU A 503 12.77 10.18 25.42
N ASP A 504 13.54 11.16 24.95
CA ASP A 504 14.46 11.04 23.82
C ASP A 504 15.87 10.72 24.31
N TYR A 505 16.08 9.45 24.68
CA TYR A 505 17.35 8.96 25.21
C TYR A 505 17.74 7.64 24.54
N ASN A 506 19.02 7.27 24.60
CA ASN A 506 19.52 5.99 24.08
C ASN A 506 19.63 5.00 25.24
N MET A 507 18.87 3.90 25.19
CA MET A 507 18.79 2.91 26.27
C MET A 507 20.10 2.19 26.56
N ARG A 508 20.98 2.03 25.56
CA ARG A 508 22.31 1.44 25.74
C ARG A 508 23.29 2.38 26.44
N LYS A 509 22.98 3.67 26.51
CA LYS A 509 23.90 4.70 27.06
C LYS A 509 23.33 5.42 28.29
N SER A 510 22.02 5.41 28.45
CA SER A 510 21.32 6.19 29.45
C SER A 510 20.00 5.55 29.86
N SER A 511 19.48 5.95 31.02
CA SER A 511 18.17 5.47 31.49
C SER A 511 17.44 6.48 32.37
N LEU A 512 16.12 6.40 32.42
CA LEU A 512 15.31 7.19 33.35
C LEU A 512 15.26 6.49 34.71
N VAL A 513 15.74 7.17 35.75
CA VAL A 513 15.85 6.63 37.11
C VAL A 513 15.20 7.53 38.14
N ALA A 514 14.82 6.95 39.28
CA ALA A 514 14.26 7.67 40.40
C ALA A 514 15.34 8.46 41.17
N LYS A 515 15.17 9.77 41.34
CA LYS A 515 16.07 10.63 42.14
C LYS A 515 16.03 10.32 43.63
N LYS A 516 14.89 9.80 44.09
CA LYS A 516 14.60 9.40 45.48
C LYS A 516 13.62 8.24 45.46
N THR A 517 13.46 7.54 46.58
CA THR A 517 12.41 6.54 46.70
C THR A 517 11.05 7.20 46.49
N MET A 518 10.33 6.77 45.44
CA MET A 518 9.13 7.46 44.97
C MET A 518 7.95 6.50 44.78
N PRO A 519 6.73 6.94 45.07
CA PRO A 519 5.55 6.08 44.93
C PRO A 519 5.13 5.92 43.48
N ILE A 520 4.51 4.77 43.18
CA ILE A 520 3.84 4.49 41.92
C ILE A 520 2.37 4.92 42.01
N TYR A 521 1.85 5.52 40.96
CA TYR A 521 0.45 5.90 40.81
C TYR A 521 -0.23 5.05 39.74
N GLN A 522 -1.53 4.78 39.91
CA GLN A 522 -2.37 4.09 38.94
C GLN A 522 -3.58 4.94 38.59
N ASN A 523 -4.07 4.79 37.35
CA ASN A 523 -5.29 5.47 36.93
C ASN A 523 -6.53 4.71 37.38
N VAL A 524 -7.51 5.43 37.91
CA VAL A 524 -8.84 4.88 38.19
C VAL A 524 -9.72 5.06 36.96
N GLY A 525 -10.04 3.96 36.29
CA GLY A 525 -10.88 3.94 35.08
C GLY A 525 -10.08 3.89 33.76
N LYS A 526 -10.79 3.93 32.63
CA LYS A 526 -10.18 3.83 31.29
C LYS A 526 -9.91 5.20 30.70
N VAL A 527 -8.66 5.45 30.31
CA VAL A 527 -8.22 6.69 29.61
C VAL A 527 -8.44 6.58 28.09
N GLY A 528 -8.52 5.36 27.56
CA GLY A 528 -8.58 5.07 26.12
C GLY A 528 -7.21 5.06 25.45
N THR A 529 -7.13 4.62 24.19
CA THR A 529 -5.91 4.58 23.37
C THR A 529 -6.22 5.09 21.95
N GLY A 530 -5.18 5.50 21.20
CA GLY A 530 -5.35 6.07 19.86
C GLY A 530 -6.34 7.22 19.87
N ALA A 531 -7.28 7.26 18.92
CA ALA A 531 -8.30 8.30 18.85
C ALA A 531 -9.23 8.40 20.09
N ASN A 532 -9.27 7.38 20.95
CA ASN A 532 -10.07 7.38 22.18
C ASN A 532 -9.30 7.85 23.41
N PHE A 533 -7.98 8.07 23.30
CA PHE A 533 -7.18 8.59 24.40
C PHE A 533 -7.66 10.01 24.77
N ASN A 534 -7.91 10.24 26.05
CA ASN A 534 -8.33 11.54 26.55
C ASN A 534 -7.72 11.82 27.92
N VAL A 535 -6.78 12.76 27.96
CA VAL A 535 -6.06 13.15 29.18
C VAL A 535 -7.00 13.64 30.28
N ASN A 536 -8.15 14.24 29.94
CA ASN A 536 -9.13 14.74 30.93
C ASN A 536 -9.77 13.64 31.77
N LYS A 537 -9.60 12.36 31.38
CA LYS A 537 -10.07 11.18 32.10
C LYS A 537 -9.06 10.65 33.12
N LEU A 538 -7.87 11.25 33.21
CA LEU A 538 -6.88 10.85 34.21
C LEU A 538 -7.36 11.17 35.62
N ASN A 539 -7.40 10.14 36.45
CA ASN A 539 -7.65 10.17 37.88
C ASN A 539 -6.62 9.28 38.58
N LEU A 540 -5.45 9.84 38.85
CA LEU A 540 -4.31 9.11 39.38
C LEU A 540 -4.42 8.95 40.91
N LYS A 541 -4.33 7.71 41.39
CA LYS A 541 -4.26 7.37 42.82
C LYS A 541 -2.90 6.76 43.16
N LYS A 542 -2.36 7.18 44.30
CA LYS A 542 -1.11 6.65 44.86
C LYS A 542 -1.34 5.17 45.26
N THR A 543 -0.40 4.30 44.90
CA THR A 543 -0.41 2.89 45.30
C THR A 543 0.49 2.64 46.53
N LYS A 544 0.46 1.42 47.07
CA LYS A 544 1.41 0.97 48.10
C LYS A 544 2.80 0.64 47.54
N LYS A 545 2.98 0.61 46.22
CA LYS A 545 4.25 0.27 45.56
C LYS A 545 5.12 1.52 45.39
N SER A 546 6.44 1.33 45.41
CA SER A 546 7.44 2.39 45.21
C SER A 546 8.64 1.90 44.40
N ILE A 547 9.35 2.85 43.80
CA ILE A 547 10.61 2.66 43.09
C ILE A 547 11.72 3.26 43.95
N LYS A 548 12.76 2.49 44.24
CA LYS A 548 13.90 2.94 45.07
C LYS A 548 14.75 3.98 44.32
N LYS A 549 15.43 4.84 45.08
CA LYS A 549 16.42 5.78 44.51
C LYS A 549 17.45 5.03 43.64
N GLY A 550 17.75 5.56 42.46
CA GLY A 550 18.70 5.00 41.51
C GLY A 550 18.15 3.88 40.63
N ASN A 551 16.94 3.37 40.92
CA ASN A 551 16.32 2.34 40.10
C ASN A 551 15.63 2.94 38.88
N ASN A 552 15.56 2.15 37.81
CA ASN A 552 14.86 2.49 36.59
C ASN A 552 13.37 2.70 36.88
N ILE A 553 12.76 3.70 36.24
CA ILE A 553 11.33 3.99 36.43
C ILE A 553 10.39 3.07 35.64
N GLY A 554 10.96 2.07 34.95
CA GLY A 554 10.34 1.33 33.87
C GLY A 554 10.84 1.80 32.52
N TYR A 555 10.84 0.88 31.56
CA TYR A 555 11.50 1.12 30.29
C TYR A 555 10.54 1.72 29.25
N TYR A 556 9.27 1.31 29.21
CA TYR A 556 8.27 1.88 28.28
C TYR A 556 7.69 3.21 28.77
N ALA A 557 8.54 4.17 29.08
CA ALA A 557 8.13 5.55 29.31
C ALA A 557 7.68 6.14 27.96
N THR A 558 6.37 6.27 27.75
CA THR A 558 5.80 6.62 26.43
C THR A 558 5.35 8.06 26.32
N LEU A 559 4.83 8.62 27.41
CA LEU A 559 4.33 9.99 27.46
C LEU A 559 4.64 10.66 28.78
N VAL A 560 4.63 11.99 28.74
CA VAL A 560 4.44 12.82 29.92
C VAL A 560 3.01 13.36 29.89
N VAL A 561 2.31 13.25 31.02
CA VAL A 561 0.96 13.77 31.20
C VAL A 561 0.94 14.74 32.36
N GLU A 562 0.17 15.81 32.21
CA GLU A 562 -0.24 16.69 33.29
C GLU A 562 -1.65 16.27 33.74
N ALA A 563 -1.83 16.09 35.04
CA ALA A 563 -3.12 15.81 35.65
C ALA A 563 -3.24 16.59 36.96
N LYS A 564 -4.27 17.45 37.05
CA LYS A 564 -4.49 18.38 38.17
C LYS A 564 -3.25 19.24 38.48
N GLY A 565 -2.56 19.73 37.44
CA GLY A 565 -1.38 20.61 37.56
C GLY A 565 -0.08 19.90 37.94
N GLN A 566 -0.07 18.57 38.01
CA GLN A 566 1.11 17.77 38.35
C GLN A 566 1.53 16.93 37.13
N TYR A 567 2.84 16.76 36.93
CA TYR A 567 3.40 16.07 35.76
C TYR A 567 3.84 14.66 36.12
N TYR A 568 3.56 13.71 35.23
CA TYR A 568 3.87 12.30 35.40
C TYR A 568 4.42 11.70 34.12
N PHE A 569 5.44 10.85 34.24
CA PHE A 569 5.75 9.89 33.18
C PHE A 569 4.70 8.77 33.21
N MET A 570 4.21 8.39 32.04
CA MET A 570 3.34 7.24 31.82
C MET A 570 4.18 6.06 31.33
N ILE A 571 4.19 4.98 32.09
CA ILE A 571 4.92 3.76 31.78
C ILE A 571 3.94 2.69 31.34
N GLN A 572 4.15 2.15 30.15
CA GLN A 572 3.27 1.17 29.50
C GLN A 572 3.87 -0.23 29.47
N GLU A 573 3.97 -0.83 30.65
CA GLU A 573 4.28 -2.25 30.79
C GLU A 573 2.98 -3.08 30.86
N LYS A 574 3.05 -4.32 31.35
CA LYS A 574 1.90 -5.21 31.55
C LYS A 574 0.72 -4.49 32.22
N ASP A 575 1.03 -3.68 33.24
CA ASP A 575 0.10 -2.75 33.86
C ASP A 575 0.60 -1.32 33.63
N THR A 576 -0.24 -0.43 33.10
CA THR A 576 0.14 0.98 32.95
C THR A 576 0.19 1.67 34.31
N TYR A 577 1.30 2.36 34.59
CA TYR A 577 1.47 3.12 35.82
C TYR A 577 2.15 4.47 35.57
N PHE A 578 2.16 5.30 36.61
CA PHE A 578 2.61 6.69 36.54
C PHE A 578 3.55 7.02 37.67
N VAL A 579 4.56 7.84 37.39
CA VAL A 579 5.53 8.32 38.37
C VAL A 579 5.68 9.83 38.23
N LYS A 580 5.82 10.56 39.34
CA LYS A 580 5.94 12.03 39.32
C LYS A 580 7.20 12.46 38.57
N ALA A 581 7.05 13.31 37.55
CA ALA A 581 8.15 13.69 36.67
C ALA A 581 9.27 14.46 37.38
N ASN A 582 8.97 15.26 38.41
CA ASN A 582 9.98 16.00 39.16
C ASN A 582 11.00 15.10 39.88
N ASP A 583 10.58 13.88 40.24
CA ASP A 583 11.37 12.90 40.97
C ASP A 583 12.15 11.95 40.05
N VAL A 584 12.12 12.19 38.73
CA VAL A 584 12.85 11.40 37.72
C VAL A 584 14.05 12.19 37.19
N THR A 585 15.16 11.51 36.93
CA THR A 585 16.33 12.05 36.24
C THR A 585 16.80 11.11 35.13
N LEU A 586 17.52 11.66 34.15
CA LEU A 586 18.26 10.87 33.18
C LEU A 586 19.63 10.51 33.78
N ASP A 587 19.95 9.23 33.86
CA ASP A 587 21.25 8.69 34.24
C ASP A 587 22.04 8.33 32.97
N ASN A 588 23.00 9.17 32.59
CA ASN A 588 23.88 8.97 31.43
C ASN A 588 25.04 8.03 31.79
N PHE A 589 24.70 6.79 32.14
CA PHE A 589 25.64 5.83 32.69
C PHE A 589 26.83 5.52 31.77
N SER A 590 26.73 5.77 30.46
CA SER A 590 27.85 5.58 29.52
C SER A 590 29.05 6.47 29.82
N GLN A 591 28.88 7.54 30.60
CA GLN A 591 29.96 8.44 30.98
C GLN A 591 30.76 7.96 32.19
N THR A 592 30.23 6.99 32.94
CA THR A 592 30.85 6.46 34.16
C THR A 592 32.11 5.64 33.87
N ALA A 593 33.02 5.59 34.83
CA ALA A 593 34.25 4.81 34.73
C ALA A 593 33.94 3.30 34.66
N GLU A 594 32.94 2.83 35.42
CA GLU A 594 32.50 1.44 35.46
C GLU A 594 31.97 0.97 34.10
N TYR A 595 31.08 1.75 33.47
CA TYR A 595 30.60 1.43 32.13
C TYR A 595 31.76 1.34 31.14
N LYS A 596 32.62 2.37 31.10
CA LYS A 596 33.76 2.42 30.17
C LYS A 596 34.68 1.21 30.36
N LYS A 597 34.95 0.83 31.62
CA LYS A 597 35.74 -0.36 31.96
C LYS A 597 35.13 -1.64 31.38
N TYR A 598 33.85 -1.89 31.60
CA TYR A 598 33.21 -3.13 31.14
C TYR A 598 32.98 -3.14 29.63
N GLN A 599 32.58 -2.01 29.05
CA GLN A 599 32.37 -1.90 27.61
C GLN A 599 33.70 -2.08 26.85
N LYS A 600 34.82 -1.62 27.41
CA LYS A 600 36.15 -1.84 26.84
C LYS A 600 36.48 -3.33 26.67
N MET A 601 36.03 -4.18 27.59
CA MET A 601 36.24 -5.64 27.50
C MET A 601 35.56 -6.26 26.27
N ILE A 602 34.52 -5.63 25.74
CA ILE A 602 33.85 -6.04 24.49
C ILE A 602 34.58 -5.45 23.30
N THR A 603 34.80 -4.13 23.30
CA THR A 603 35.36 -3.42 22.14
C THR A 603 36.78 -3.86 21.81
N ASP A 604 37.60 -4.21 22.81
CA ASP A 604 38.95 -4.73 22.60
C ASP A 604 38.94 -6.06 21.82
N LEU A 605 37.91 -6.88 22.00
CA LEU A 605 37.76 -8.16 21.30
C LEU A 605 37.11 -8.02 19.92
N MET A 606 36.21 -7.06 19.77
CA MET A 606 35.50 -6.78 18.52
C MET A 606 36.44 -6.16 17.49
N GLY A 607 37.35 -5.28 17.93
CA GLY A 607 38.21 -4.50 17.05
C GLY A 607 37.51 -3.23 16.52
N PRO A 608 38.10 -2.55 15.52
CA PRO A 608 37.60 -1.27 15.02
C PRO A 608 36.31 -1.40 14.19
N ASN A 609 36.01 -2.59 13.67
CA ASN A 609 34.85 -2.84 12.83
C ASN A 609 33.75 -3.52 13.66
N GLN A 610 32.53 -2.98 13.62
CA GLN A 610 31.38 -3.61 14.26
C GLN A 610 30.93 -4.79 13.40
N LEU A 611 31.42 -5.98 13.73
CA LEU A 611 31.05 -7.23 13.06
C LEU A 611 29.62 -7.63 13.45
N VAL A 612 28.85 -8.09 12.48
CA VAL A 612 27.55 -8.75 12.70
C VAL A 612 27.78 -10.10 13.34
N ASP A 613 26.87 -10.50 14.23
CA ASP A 613 26.96 -11.77 14.96
C ASP A 613 28.27 -11.91 15.74
N PHE A 614 28.80 -10.79 16.22
CA PHE A 614 30.01 -10.81 17.03
C PHE A 614 29.70 -11.47 18.37
N GLY A 615 30.24 -12.67 18.56
CA GLY A 615 30.04 -13.44 19.78
C GLY A 615 31.11 -13.19 20.85
N ILE A 616 30.72 -13.14 22.12
CA ILE A 616 31.61 -13.27 23.26
C ILE A 616 31.15 -14.36 24.21
N SER A 617 32.10 -14.98 24.92
CA SER A 617 31.80 -15.79 26.11
C SER A 617 32.32 -15.11 27.36
N VAL A 618 31.48 -15.03 28.40
CA VAL A 618 31.82 -14.46 29.72
C VAL A 618 31.94 -15.56 30.77
N LYS A 619 33.10 -15.61 31.42
CA LYS A 619 33.39 -16.54 32.52
C LYS A 619 32.93 -15.97 33.86
N SER A 620 32.19 -16.75 34.65
CA SER A 620 31.81 -16.34 36.00
C SER A 620 32.97 -16.46 37.01
N LYS A 621 33.10 -15.46 37.89
CA LYS A 621 34.05 -15.43 39.02
C LYS A 621 33.56 -16.21 40.23
N ARG A 622 32.24 -16.34 40.37
CA ARG A 622 31.51 -17.01 41.45
C ARG A 622 30.17 -17.54 40.92
N ASP A 623 29.48 -18.33 41.72
CA ASP A 623 28.09 -18.69 41.44
C ASP A 623 27.25 -17.42 41.28
N THR A 624 26.61 -17.28 40.12
CA THR A 624 25.80 -16.11 39.75
C THR A 624 24.56 -16.53 38.96
N ALA A 625 23.70 -15.57 38.64
CA ALA A 625 22.51 -15.78 37.83
C ALA A 625 22.68 -15.15 36.46
N VAL A 626 22.19 -15.85 35.43
CA VAL A 626 21.84 -15.23 34.16
C VAL A 626 20.36 -14.87 34.24
N TYR A 627 20.07 -13.59 34.19
CA TYR A 627 18.73 -13.02 34.26
C TYR A 627 18.08 -13.06 32.87
N LYS A 628 16.76 -13.28 32.80
CA LYS A 628 16.04 -13.20 31.52
C LYS A 628 16.03 -11.77 31.00
N THR A 629 16.02 -11.61 29.68
CA THR A 629 15.67 -10.34 29.02
C THR A 629 14.31 -10.47 28.34
N ASN A 630 13.61 -9.35 28.11
CA ASN A 630 12.35 -9.32 27.35
C ASN A 630 12.60 -9.07 25.84
N ASP A 631 11.53 -8.98 25.04
CA ASP A 631 11.59 -8.73 23.59
C ASP A 631 12.23 -7.37 23.19
N TYR A 632 12.52 -6.51 24.16
CA TYR A 632 13.23 -5.23 23.99
C TYR A 632 14.62 -5.28 24.63
N PHE A 633 15.11 -6.48 24.96
CA PHE A 633 16.40 -6.78 25.56
C PHE A 633 16.60 -6.19 26.97
N GLU A 634 15.51 -5.94 27.68
CA GLU A 634 15.54 -5.36 29.02
C GLU A 634 15.63 -6.44 30.10
N ILE A 635 16.43 -6.19 31.13
CA ILE A 635 16.71 -7.15 32.20
C ILE A 635 15.47 -7.35 33.09
N MET A 636 15.05 -8.60 33.23
CA MET A 636 13.97 -9.01 34.11
C MET A 636 14.52 -9.51 35.45
N ASN A 637 13.75 -9.35 36.53
CA ASN A 637 14.13 -9.89 37.84
C ASN A 637 14.08 -11.43 37.88
N SER A 638 13.48 -12.08 36.89
CA SER A 638 13.42 -13.54 36.80
C SER A 638 14.73 -14.12 36.27
N LYS A 639 15.23 -15.13 36.96
CA LYS A 639 16.40 -15.92 36.55
C LYS A 639 16.06 -16.80 35.34
N GLN A 640 16.95 -16.84 34.35
CA GLN A 640 16.91 -17.78 33.25
C GLN A 640 17.54 -19.11 33.69
N TYR A 641 18.78 -19.05 34.19
CA TYR A 641 19.48 -20.21 34.77
C TYR A 641 20.61 -19.77 35.72
N ALA A 642 21.19 -20.73 36.43
CA ALA A 642 22.31 -20.51 37.34
C ALA A 642 23.64 -20.71 36.60
N LEU A 643 24.56 -19.75 36.70
CA LEU A 643 25.90 -19.88 36.14
C LEU A 643 26.88 -20.17 37.27
N LYS A 644 27.37 -21.41 37.33
CA LYS A 644 28.33 -21.86 38.34
C LYS A 644 29.70 -21.22 38.16
N LYS A 645 30.43 -21.03 39.26
CA LYS A 645 31.81 -20.47 39.26
C LYS A 645 32.66 -21.11 38.16
N GLY A 646 33.32 -20.27 37.37
CA GLY A 646 34.25 -20.68 36.33
C GLY A 646 33.61 -21.18 35.03
N LYS A 647 32.27 -21.27 34.94
CA LYS A 647 31.54 -21.61 33.72
C LYS A 647 31.29 -20.37 32.86
N TYR A 648 30.99 -20.60 31.58
CA TYR A 648 30.77 -19.54 30.59
C TYR A 648 29.28 -19.42 30.24
N THR A 649 28.84 -18.19 29.94
CA THR A 649 27.66 -17.92 29.12
C THR A 649 28.08 -17.19 27.85
N TYR A 650 27.34 -17.40 26.77
CA TYR A 650 27.61 -16.82 25.46
C TYR A 650 26.61 -15.70 25.15
N PHE A 651 27.08 -14.66 24.47
CA PHE A 651 26.27 -13.56 23.97
C PHE A 651 26.69 -13.18 22.54
N VAL A 652 25.73 -12.92 21.67
CA VAL A 652 25.87 -12.36 20.33
C VAL A 652 25.57 -10.86 20.39
N ASP A 653 26.32 -10.05 19.62
CA ASP A 653 26.22 -8.59 19.58
C ASP A 653 26.19 -7.93 20.97
N PRO A 654 27.16 -8.28 21.83
CA PRO A 654 27.15 -7.94 23.25
C PRO A 654 27.28 -6.44 23.50
N TYR A 655 26.65 -6.00 24.59
CA TYR A 655 26.80 -4.65 25.12
C TYR A 655 26.68 -4.64 26.64
N VAL A 656 27.11 -3.53 27.24
CA VAL A 656 26.92 -3.27 28.67
C VAL A 656 25.72 -2.37 28.87
N VAL A 657 24.88 -2.69 29.85
CA VAL A 657 23.75 -1.86 30.26
C VAL A 657 23.72 -1.71 31.78
N LYS A 658 23.13 -0.62 32.25
CA LYS A 658 22.88 -0.40 33.68
C LYS A 658 21.42 -0.64 34.01
N TYR A 659 21.17 -1.47 35.03
CA TYR A 659 19.84 -1.76 35.54
C TYR A 659 19.85 -1.74 37.07
N ASN A 660 18.93 -0.97 37.66
CA ASN A 660 18.78 -0.81 39.12
C ASN A 660 20.09 -0.50 39.86
N GLY A 661 20.93 0.35 39.27
CA GLY A 661 22.20 0.78 39.85
C GLY A 661 23.40 -0.13 39.54
N GLU A 662 23.18 -1.30 38.92
CA GLU A 662 24.22 -2.30 38.67
C GLU A 662 24.47 -2.46 37.16
N TYR A 663 25.69 -2.89 36.78
CA TYR A 663 26.08 -3.11 35.38
C TYR A 663 26.00 -4.58 35.00
N TYR A 664 25.53 -4.83 33.77
CA TYR A 664 25.33 -6.16 33.25
C TYR A 664 25.92 -6.30 31.84
N PHE A 665 26.52 -7.46 31.56
CA PHE A 665 26.75 -7.93 30.20
C PHE A 665 25.48 -8.58 29.70
N THR A 666 25.06 -8.23 28.49
CA THR A 666 23.90 -8.78 27.80
C THR A 666 24.22 -8.84 26.31
N GLY A 667 23.41 -9.57 25.56
CA GLY A 667 23.50 -9.67 24.10
C GLY A 667 22.15 -9.58 23.43
N GLY A 668 22.17 -9.74 22.12
CA GLY A 668 21.03 -9.63 21.23
C GLY A 668 21.09 -8.38 20.34
N ARG A 669 20.72 -8.57 19.08
CA ARG A 669 20.55 -7.48 18.12
C ARG A 669 19.37 -6.61 18.58
N GLU A 670 19.63 -5.34 18.91
CA GLU A 670 18.56 -4.32 19.12
C GLU A 670 17.65 -4.20 17.90
N PHE A 671 18.10 -4.73 16.77
CA PHE A 671 17.51 -4.65 15.46
C PHE A 671 17.34 -6.03 14.78
N ASN A 672 17.04 -7.10 15.53
CA ASN A 672 16.64 -8.37 14.90
C ASN A 672 15.52 -9.06 15.69
N SER A 673 14.48 -9.48 14.97
CA SER A 673 13.40 -10.32 15.50
C SER A 673 13.78 -11.79 15.67
N ASP A 674 14.90 -12.21 15.08
CA ASP A 674 15.25 -13.63 14.93
C ASP A 674 16.15 -14.16 16.05
N TYR A 675 16.68 -13.28 16.91
CA TYR A 675 17.49 -13.66 18.06
C TYR A 675 16.69 -13.52 19.36
N ASP A 676 16.52 -14.65 20.06
CA ASP A 676 15.91 -14.70 21.39
C ASP A 676 16.67 -13.79 22.37
N PRO A 677 15.99 -13.18 23.36
CA PRO A 677 16.64 -12.51 24.47
C PRO A 677 17.66 -13.42 25.17
N GLU A 678 18.96 -13.12 25.00
CA GLU A 678 20.07 -13.99 25.45
C GLU A 678 20.35 -13.92 26.96
N GLY A 679 19.56 -13.12 27.68
CA GLY A 679 19.70 -12.88 29.11
C GLY A 679 20.83 -11.91 29.45
N ALA A 680 21.08 -11.73 30.74
CA ALA A 680 22.05 -10.78 31.25
C ALA A 680 22.77 -11.30 32.50
N VAL A 681 24.06 -10.99 32.65
CA VAL A 681 24.88 -11.37 33.82
C VAL A 681 25.54 -10.14 34.44
N LEU A 682 25.62 -10.09 35.77
CA LEU A 682 26.24 -8.99 36.49
C LEU A 682 27.73 -8.86 36.12
N CYS A 683 28.15 -7.67 35.66
CA CYS A 683 29.54 -7.42 35.26
C CYS A 683 30.55 -7.67 36.40
N LYS A 684 30.19 -7.34 37.64
CA LYS A 684 31.05 -7.57 38.81
C LYS A 684 31.27 -9.05 39.15
N ASP A 685 30.42 -9.93 38.62
CA ASP A 685 30.52 -11.37 38.78
C ASP A 685 31.30 -12.04 37.64
N VAL A 686 31.80 -11.27 36.66
CA VAL A 686 32.57 -11.78 35.53
C VAL A 686 34.06 -11.74 35.83
N ALA A 687 34.74 -12.86 35.59
CA ALA A 687 36.19 -12.99 35.74
C ALA A 687 36.94 -12.64 34.44
N LYS A 688 36.40 -13.04 33.28
CA LYS A 688 37.03 -12.87 31.97
C LYS A 688 35.97 -12.83 30.86
N VAL A 689 36.24 -12.06 29.81
CA VAL A 689 35.50 -12.08 28.54
C VAL A 689 36.45 -12.62 27.47
N VAL A 690 35.95 -13.46 26.56
CA VAL A 690 36.70 -13.95 25.39
C VAL A 690 35.87 -13.86 24.11
N LYS A 691 36.55 -13.78 22.97
CA LYS A 691 35.92 -13.78 21.65
C LYS A 691 35.40 -15.18 21.29
N GLY A 692 34.21 -15.24 20.70
CA GLY A 692 33.59 -16.46 20.20
C GLY A 692 32.84 -17.28 21.26
N GLN A 693 32.18 -18.34 20.78
CA GLN A 693 31.45 -19.29 21.62
C GLN A 693 32.43 -20.30 22.22
N ILE A 694 32.48 -20.40 23.55
CA ILE A 694 33.13 -21.53 24.22
C ILE A 694 32.09 -22.62 24.40
N VAL A 695 32.15 -23.64 23.54
CA VAL A 695 31.45 -24.90 23.78
C VAL A 695 32.21 -25.63 24.89
N SER A 696 31.75 -25.50 26.13
CA SER A 696 32.22 -26.41 27.17
C SER A 696 31.77 -27.81 26.79
N LYS A 697 32.70 -28.69 26.40
CA LYS A 697 32.44 -30.13 26.27
C LYS A 697 31.63 -30.57 27.49
N ILE A 698 30.40 -30.97 27.26
CA ILE A 698 29.56 -31.66 28.22
C ILE A 698 30.33 -32.94 28.57
N ILE A 699 30.82 -33.04 29.79
CA ILE A 699 31.06 -34.35 30.39
C ILE A 699 29.70 -34.73 30.95
N ILE A 700 29.15 -35.81 30.38
CA ILE A 700 27.88 -36.46 30.71
C ILE A 700 27.82 -36.77 32.20
#